data_AF-A0A7C1IQE4-F1
#
_entry.id   AF-A0A7C1IQE4-F1
#
_cell.length_a   1.000
_cell.length_b   1.000
_cell.length_c   1.000
_cell.angle_alpha   90.00
_cell.angle_beta   90.00
_cell.angle_gamma   90.00
#
_symmetry.space_group_name_H-M   'P 1'
#
loop_
_entity.id
_entity.type
_entity.pdbx_description
1 polymer ?
#
loop_
_entity_poly.entity_id
_entity_poly.type
_entity_poly.pdbx_seq_one_letter_code
_entity_poly.pdbx_strand_id
1 'polypeptide(L)'
;KTDEPNIPLLYLCYKIQKAVPNALLVYSEQWHGNEVRMLKAGTIPYNSLIKNMESIRSGQTPDAPLGLNDNMKYLAGIYQDCGGQTLSLFNSHDEESPASNYQNMIWPVAAYLALSSYGPMMYHISRLPGPEAGTMADRFDIAYTECWKHWVNNRFRHPWHEEARTRRQILDNYPILQGFGKYLRELYQFVDDHPAFVRGMPAPVNTGNGRIAAFLRTYKRQVFLGVFNFPNSYQESQQAVARYFDFLLDDSIFKPDGIYEIIERYNNTEGRTRRGRREYWSGRELMRLGFGGMLEPVSSHVYEFLDKTREKTAPRQLLLDSFIRYQRYGRQDRNQHSYAARSFSDAIASEDEDGFDRFSELFVALATWIYKKNQIGYTGLAGVLGEISENDSRKRQTVINYLMRIAVNTQDRYESFICRSAADILHGMNLGTIALVSPESQYSGNAGGVGIYTTDIADVLSELGFHVVVVTPLYESSRERILKTYAPRYDGHSFSIQFPEFDDMTQGIRRNTIPDVVNILRSNLLRVKHGKRCRVEVLYLENAKYLDFPYGGMTCEDKLRRARVLSQGALEALRAYNYYPSIIQTNEWPTWLLPAYLKRWPEYHEDPHFARTRVGSMMHNPHPSYSIVMDEANPFKRYYYCLVIGLDAVGHADICLDSDGGNPRIDMASIMLKTSDYIGTVSRAMKRRMLAEPAVFQHAHLFAQLEAQGRFFGRRNGFNMAARQRFWFRSKKSILEVYDKAARKRLFAKYSRAKKLAKPALQNDPNIRLKPDDAESAHVIFSMLHRICKQKGFELLVDWKVYESHGRRWVTYEPWKMMGQTVLEYFLSCDPRIQYVICGRIEDSFDGRRFDMHFRRIAAQPEFQGRFAYYPEGSLSPSLYRNLYVGSQYFVMPSGGEVGEPCGISQQEAHAGGTPVIAHHQDGLTRTVSDRDFGDKEMPPNGIKFSGFNGEALLDALLDAVEIFYHGRRLRHVDKNGRPRRLRYSELSYNAFTTDHRWIRLLRDYIQMYCLIAGVELPDHIDAVRLAVDLGNAPDHELPDVILQNGLTVSEATECLVNALACKEPSVQKKILGILERVYRITGVSPAGTPGQEKKRDTQRPDKSHSF
;
A
#
# COMPACT_ATOMS: atom_id res chain seq x y z
N LYS A 1 36.85 7.68 57.33
CA LYS A 1 35.47 7.72 57.89
C LYS A 1 35.41 8.82 58.93
N THR A 2 35.23 10.07 58.52
CA THR A 2 35.00 11.20 59.42
C THR A 2 33.73 11.91 58.94
N ASP A 3 32.81 12.20 59.86
CA ASP A 3 31.53 12.86 59.58
C ASP A 3 31.64 14.39 59.49
N GLU A 4 32.86 14.94 59.58
CA GLU A 4 33.14 16.38 59.57
C GLU A 4 33.24 16.92 58.14
N PRO A 5 32.69 18.11 57.84
CA PRO A 5 32.76 18.70 56.50
C PRO A 5 34.20 18.93 56.04
N ASN A 6 34.41 18.94 54.72
CA ASN A 6 35.67 19.41 54.14
C ASN A 6 35.72 20.94 54.29
N ILE A 7 36.52 21.45 55.25
CA ILE A 7 36.59 22.88 55.59
C ILE A 7 36.97 23.77 54.39
N PRO A 8 38.01 23.44 53.59
CA PRO A 8 38.32 24.18 52.37
C PRO A 8 37.15 24.27 51.40
N LEU A 9 36.45 23.15 51.17
CA LEU A 9 35.32 23.08 50.24
C LEU A 9 34.12 23.88 50.77
N LEU A 10 33.84 23.78 52.06
CA LEU A 10 32.81 24.56 52.75
C LEU A 10 33.08 26.07 52.64
N TYR A 11 34.34 26.49 52.83
CA TYR A 11 34.74 27.89 52.68
C TYR A 11 34.58 28.39 51.24
N LEU A 12 34.90 27.55 50.26
CA LEU A 12 34.75 27.85 48.83
C LEU A 12 33.27 28.01 48.46
N CYS A 13 32.42 27.07 48.86
CA CYS A 13 30.98 27.14 48.66
C CYS A 13 30.38 28.38 49.33
N TYR A 14 30.77 28.67 50.57
CA TYR A 14 30.37 29.88 51.28
C TYR A 14 30.79 31.17 50.54
N LYS A 15 32.03 31.27 50.06
CA LYS A 15 32.52 32.44 49.32
C LYS A 15 31.74 32.67 48.03
N ILE A 16 31.42 31.60 47.30
CA ILE A 16 30.68 31.71 46.04
C ILE A 16 29.21 32.05 46.30
N GLN A 17 28.56 31.37 47.25
CA GLN A 17 27.19 31.69 47.64
C GLN A 17 27.06 33.12 48.18
N LYS A 18 28.08 33.64 48.87
CA LYS A 18 28.12 35.04 49.30
C LYS A 18 28.28 36.02 48.13
N ALA A 19 29.07 35.67 47.13
CA ALA A 19 29.29 36.51 45.95
C ALA A 19 28.07 36.52 45.01
N VAL A 20 27.33 35.41 44.94
CA VAL A 20 26.16 35.26 44.08
C VAL A 20 25.02 34.57 44.86
N PRO A 21 24.40 35.29 45.82
CA PRO A 21 23.38 34.72 46.68
C PRO A 21 22.16 34.34 45.84
N ASN A 22 21.72 33.09 45.96
CA ASN A 22 20.64 32.45 45.19
C ASN A 22 20.99 32.00 43.77
N ALA A 23 22.26 31.75 43.46
CA ALA A 23 22.65 31.34 42.11
C ALA A 23 23.46 30.03 42.01
N LEU A 24 23.87 29.36 43.09
CA LEU A 24 24.83 28.25 42.94
C LEU A 24 24.62 27.01 43.83
N LEU A 25 24.41 25.87 43.17
CA LEU A 25 24.56 24.51 43.70
C LEU A 25 25.88 23.90 43.17
N VAL A 26 26.73 23.38 44.06
CA VAL A 26 28.07 22.87 43.72
C VAL A 26 28.09 21.34 43.78
N TYR A 27 28.39 20.67 42.67
CA TYR A 27 28.69 19.23 42.69
C TYR A 27 30.17 18.96 42.96
N SER A 28 30.46 17.90 43.71
CA SER A 28 31.83 17.43 43.99
C SER A 28 31.92 15.92 43.86
N GLU A 29 33.01 15.45 43.25
CA GLU A 29 33.38 14.03 43.17
C GLU A 29 34.23 13.61 44.38
N GLN A 30 34.08 12.36 44.84
CA GLN A 30 34.94 11.74 45.87
C GLN A 30 35.03 10.22 45.74
N TRP A 31 36.08 9.67 46.35
CA TRP A 31 36.31 8.24 46.57
C TRP A 31 35.26 7.67 47.56
N HIS A 32 34.72 6.49 47.24
CA HIS A 32 33.55 5.87 47.90
C HIS A 32 33.56 5.97 49.44
N GLY A 33 32.44 6.41 50.05
CA GLY A 33 32.20 6.35 51.50
C GLY A 33 32.39 7.65 52.29
N ASN A 34 32.42 8.82 51.65
CA ASN A 34 32.55 10.16 52.27
C ASN A 34 31.43 11.13 51.85
N GLU A 35 30.31 10.62 51.35
CA GLU A 35 29.18 11.40 50.81
C GLU A 35 28.58 12.33 51.86
N VAL A 36 28.48 11.87 53.11
CA VAL A 36 27.99 12.65 54.27
C VAL A 36 28.85 13.91 54.50
N ARG A 37 30.17 13.80 54.31
CA ARG A 37 31.12 14.91 54.46
C ARG A 37 30.98 15.96 53.36
N MET A 38 30.62 15.55 52.14
CA MET A 38 30.34 16.45 51.02
C MET A 38 29.03 17.21 51.22
N LEU A 39 27.96 16.49 51.57
CA LEU A 39 26.66 17.10 51.88
C LEU A 39 26.78 18.17 52.98
N LYS A 40 27.53 17.87 54.05
CA LYS A 40 27.81 18.83 55.13
C LYS A 40 28.72 19.99 54.71
N ALA A 41 29.51 19.85 53.64
CA ALA A 41 30.34 20.91 53.09
C ALA A 41 29.55 21.84 52.12
N GLY A 42 28.25 21.60 51.95
CA GLY A 42 27.41 22.36 51.02
C GLY A 42 27.55 21.92 49.56
N THR A 43 28.08 20.72 49.31
CA THR A 43 28.21 20.15 47.95
C THR A 43 27.34 18.92 47.76
N ILE A 44 26.92 18.70 46.52
CA ILE A 44 26.14 17.51 46.13
C ILE A 44 27.12 16.43 45.65
N PRO A 45 27.07 15.19 46.19
CA PRO A 45 27.92 14.12 45.74
C PRO A 45 27.60 13.73 44.29
N TYR A 46 28.58 13.91 43.41
CA TYR A 46 28.48 13.68 41.98
C TYR A 46 28.21 12.21 41.58
N ASN A 47 28.72 11.26 42.38
CA ASN A 47 28.60 9.81 42.11
C ASN A 47 27.15 9.35 41.96
N SER A 48 26.19 9.98 42.64
CA SER A 48 24.78 9.63 42.51
C SER A 48 24.24 9.92 41.10
N LEU A 49 24.68 11.00 40.46
CA LEU A 49 24.24 11.35 39.12
C LEU A 49 24.87 10.44 38.05
N ILE A 50 26.13 10.06 38.21
CA ILE A 50 26.80 9.12 37.30
C ILE A 50 26.31 7.69 37.46
N LYS A 51 26.10 7.18 38.68
CA LYS A 51 25.53 5.84 38.88
C LYS A 51 24.16 5.68 38.22
N ASN A 52 23.39 6.77 38.12
CA ASN A 52 22.09 6.74 37.45
C ASN A 52 22.25 6.72 35.92
N MET A 53 23.25 7.43 35.38
CA MET A 53 23.61 7.32 33.95
C MET A 53 24.18 5.93 33.61
N GLU A 54 24.94 5.32 34.53
CA GLU A 54 25.41 3.92 34.43
C GLU A 54 24.24 2.93 34.45
N SER A 55 23.18 3.24 35.21
CA SER A 55 21.97 2.42 35.25
C SER A 55 21.23 2.40 33.91
N ILE A 56 21.06 3.56 33.27
CA ILE A 56 20.56 3.65 31.88
C ILE A 56 21.46 2.85 30.97
N ARG A 57 22.78 3.07 31.01
CA ARG A 57 23.76 2.32 30.20
C ARG A 57 23.57 0.81 30.34
N SER A 58 23.39 0.32 31.56
CA SER A 58 23.29 -1.10 31.89
C SER A 58 21.99 -1.77 31.46
N GLY A 59 20.88 -1.04 31.29
CA GLY A 59 19.61 -1.75 31.08
C GLY A 59 18.39 -1.01 31.60
N GLN A 60 18.57 -0.28 32.70
CA GLN A 60 17.49 0.05 33.61
C GLN A 60 16.65 1.23 33.11
N THR A 61 15.39 1.25 33.54
CA THR A 61 14.46 2.30 33.13
C THR A 61 14.80 3.62 33.82
N PRO A 62 14.65 4.78 33.12
CA PRO A 62 14.90 6.10 33.71
C PRO A 62 14.10 6.41 34.98
N ASP A 63 12.98 5.74 35.20
CA ASP A 63 12.05 5.88 36.32
C ASP A 63 12.23 4.85 37.44
N ALA A 64 13.24 3.97 37.35
CA ALA A 64 13.58 3.05 38.43
C ALA A 64 13.91 3.81 39.73
N PRO A 65 13.75 3.20 40.91
CA PRO A 65 14.19 3.80 42.17
C PRO A 65 15.67 4.18 42.10
N LEU A 66 16.01 5.42 42.48
CA LEU A 66 17.34 6.01 42.28
C LEU A 66 17.74 6.13 40.80
N GLY A 67 16.78 6.19 39.87
CA GLY A 67 17.01 6.36 38.44
C GLY A 67 17.25 7.82 38.04
N LEU A 68 17.20 8.08 36.73
CA LEU A 68 17.38 9.41 36.15
C LEU A 68 16.29 10.39 36.61
N ASN A 69 15.03 9.96 36.57
CA ASN A 69 13.89 10.78 36.94
C ASN A 69 13.89 11.09 38.44
N ASP A 70 14.33 10.17 39.29
CA ASP A 70 14.48 10.42 40.72
C ASP A 70 15.58 11.46 41.00
N ASN A 71 16.65 11.47 40.18
CA ASN A 71 17.63 12.55 40.22
C ASN A 71 16.98 13.88 39.85
N MET A 72 16.19 13.93 38.78
CA MET A 72 15.48 15.16 38.42
C MET A 72 14.50 15.64 39.49
N LYS A 73 13.77 14.73 40.15
CA LYS A 73 12.92 15.07 41.31
C LYS A 73 13.75 15.62 42.47
N TYR A 74 14.88 14.99 42.77
CA TYR A 74 15.81 15.45 43.80
C TYR A 74 16.36 16.85 43.49
N LEU A 75 16.78 17.10 42.25
CA LEU A 75 17.24 18.41 41.81
C LEU A 75 16.13 19.46 41.84
N ALA A 76 14.91 19.09 41.44
CA ALA A 76 13.75 19.97 41.54
C ALA A 76 13.45 20.33 43.00
N GLY A 77 13.50 19.34 43.92
CA GLY A 77 13.32 19.56 45.36
C GLY A 77 14.39 20.49 45.94
N ILE A 78 15.66 20.24 45.65
CA ILE A 78 16.74 21.14 46.06
C ILE A 78 16.55 22.54 45.48
N TYR A 79 16.15 22.67 44.22
CA TYR A 79 15.92 23.96 43.59
C TYR A 79 14.76 24.71 44.26
N GLN A 80 13.68 24.01 44.63
CA GLN A 80 12.54 24.58 45.36
C GLN A 80 12.91 25.02 46.77
N ASP A 81 13.66 24.19 47.50
CA ASP A 81 13.98 24.41 48.91
C ASP A 81 15.14 25.39 49.12
N CYS A 82 16.18 25.31 48.27
CA CYS A 82 17.43 26.05 48.44
C CYS A 82 17.60 27.21 47.43
N GLY A 83 16.87 27.20 46.31
CA GLY A 83 17.02 28.17 45.22
C GLY A 83 18.36 28.07 44.45
N GLY A 84 18.39 28.65 43.25
CA GLY A 84 19.63 28.95 42.51
C GLY A 84 20.04 28.02 41.36
N GLN A 85 20.98 28.46 40.53
CA GLN A 85 21.50 27.73 39.37
C GLN A 85 22.46 26.63 39.83
N THR A 86 22.70 25.61 39.00
CA THR A 86 23.69 24.59 39.33
C THR A 86 24.96 24.83 38.52
N LEU A 87 26.12 24.77 39.19
CA LEU A 87 27.43 24.78 38.57
C LEU A 87 28.13 23.51 39.00
N SER A 88 28.20 22.52 38.12
CA SER A 88 28.98 21.32 38.43
C SER A 88 30.44 21.57 38.09
N LEU A 89 31.31 21.48 39.09
CA LEU A 89 32.76 21.44 38.88
C LEU A 89 33.14 19.97 38.69
N PHE A 90 33.40 19.57 37.46
CA PHE A 90 33.97 18.25 37.18
C PHE A 90 35.49 18.32 37.37
N ASN A 91 36.02 17.53 38.29
CA ASN A 91 37.44 17.18 38.26
C ASN A 91 37.58 15.73 38.74
N SER A 92 37.40 14.82 37.79
CA SER A 92 37.63 13.40 37.98
C SER A 92 39.08 13.06 37.71
N HIS A 93 39.65 12.14 38.49
CA HIS A 93 40.90 11.46 38.14
C HIS A 93 40.61 10.03 37.62
N ASP A 94 39.40 9.51 37.87
CA ASP A 94 38.85 8.26 37.34
C ASP A 94 38.12 8.51 35.99
N GLU A 95 38.79 9.27 35.11
CA GLU A 95 38.26 9.74 33.82
C GLU A 95 37.99 8.62 32.80
N GLU A 96 38.28 7.35 33.13
CA GLU A 96 37.88 6.22 32.31
C GLU A 96 36.35 6.19 32.14
N SER A 97 35.56 6.61 33.14
CA SER A 97 34.14 6.27 33.17
C SER A 97 33.28 7.04 32.14
N PRO A 98 33.15 8.37 32.10
CA PRO A 98 32.11 8.99 31.27
C PRO A 98 32.38 8.86 29.77
N ALA A 99 33.61 9.09 29.31
CA ALA A 99 33.91 9.07 27.88
C ALA A 99 33.97 7.64 27.31
N SER A 100 34.55 6.69 28.06
CA SER A 100 34.69 5.30 27.60
C SER A 100 33.53 4.37 27.95
N ASN A 101 32.77 4.64 29.01
CA ASN A 101 31.55 3.89 29.34
C ASN A 101 30.34 4.36 28.53
N TYR A 102 30.28 5.63 28.13
CA TYR A 102 29.12 6.13 27.40
C TYR A 102 29.25 5.99 25.88
N GLN A 103 30.44 5.96 25.26
CA GLN A 103 30.64 5.69 23.81
C GLN A 103 29.56 6.34 22.90
N ASN A 104 28.70 5.53 22.28
CA ASN A 104 27.56 5.93 21.45
C ASN A 104 26.46 6.69 22.23
N MET A 105 26.57 6.96 23.52
CA MET A 105 25.63 7.74 24.34
C MET A 105 26.13 9.17 24.58
N ILE A 106 27.31 9.56 24.09
CA ILE A 106 27.98 10.78 24.55
C ILE A 106 27.19 12.07 24.29
N TRP A 107 26.51 12.17 23.15
CA TRP A 107 25.70 13.33 22.79
C TRP A 107 24.46 13.51 23.68
N PRO A 108 23.59 12.49 23.84
CA PRO A 108 22.42 12.59 24.72
C PRO A 108 22.79 12.73 26.20
N VAL A 109 23.88 12.12 26.65
CA VAL A 109 24.40 12.32 28.02
C VAL A 109 24.77 13.80 28.24
N ALA A 110 25.55 14.38 27.33
CA ALA A 110 25.96 15.77 27.42
C ALA A 110 24.78 16.75 27.37
N ALA A 111 23.84 16.54 26.44
CA ALA A 111 22.63 17.35 26.34
C ALA A 111 21.80 17.29 27.61
N TYR A 112 21.55 16.08 28.11
CA TYR A 112 20.80 15.86 29.35
C TYR A 112 21.44 16.64 30.51
N LEU A 113 22.75 16.52 30.71
CA LEU A 113 23.45 17.20 31.79
C LEU A 113 23.40 18.72 31.67
N ALA A 114 23.66 19.26 30.47
CA ALA A 114 23.62 20.71 30.24
C ALA A 114 22.20 21.27 30.44
N LEU A 115 21.18 20.61 29.89
CA LEU A 115 19.80 21.12 29.89
C LEU A 115 19.07 20.87 31.21
N SER A 116 19.45 19.88 32.01
CA SER A 116 18.80 19.57 33.30
C SER A 116 19.29 20.43 34.44
N SER A 117 20.58 20.78 34.44
CA SER A 117 21.23 21.41 35.59
C SER A 117 22.01 22.68 35.23
N TYR A 118 21.99 23.17 33.99
CA TYR A 118 22.96 24.19 33.52
C TYR A 118 24.41 23.66 33.62
N GLY A 119 24.58 22.36 33.38
CA GLY A 119 25.83 21.70 33.05
C GLY A 119 26.84 21.50 34.18
N PRO A 120 27.66 20.43 34.06
CA PRO A 120 29.01 20.46 34.55
C PRO A 120 29.90 21.29 33.62
N MET A 121 30.59 22.28 34.17
CA MET A 121 31.86 22.73 33.61
C MET A 121 32.80 21.51 33.52
N MET A 122 32.77 20.77 32.42
CA MET A 122 33.88 19.92 31.99
C MET A 122 35.00 20.84 31.53
N TYR A 123 35.60 21.50 32.50
CA TYR A 123 36.63 22.49 32.26
C TYR A 123 37.88 21.98 32.96
N HIS A 124 38.69 21.22 32.23
CA HIS A 124 40.08 21.04 32.63
C HIS A 124 40.81 22.36 32.40
N ILE A 125 40.60 23.36 33.29
CA ILE A 125 41.36 24.61 33.29
C ILE A 125 42.86 24.25 33.30
N SER A 126 43.22 23.18 34.00
CA SER A 126 44.56 22.63 34.11
C SER A 126 45.15 22.08 32.81
N ARG A 127 44.32 21.82 31.79
CA ARG A 127 44.74 21.22 30.50
C ARG A 127 44.43 22.09 29.30
N LEU A 128 43.91 23.30 29.52
CA LEU A 128 43.70 24.25 28.44
C LEU A 128 45.08 24.64 27.88
N PRO A 129 45.35 24.40 26.59
CA PRO A 129 46.61 24.81 25.98
C PRO A 129 46.84 26.30 26.21
N GLY A 130 48.09 26.79 26.15
CA GLY A 130 48.35 28.22 26.27
C GLY A 130 47.72 29.02 25.11
N PRO A 131 47.68 30.36 25.21
CA PRO A 131 47.10 31.25 24.19
C PRO A 131 47.62 31.02 22.76
N GLU A 132 48.81 30.46 22.63
CA GLU A 132 49.47 30.12 21.38
C GLU A 132 48.78 29.00 20.57
N ALA A 133 47.94 28.18 21.19
CA ALA A 133 47.24 27.08 20.52
C ALA A 133 45.94 27.50 19.81
N GLY A 134 45.69 28.81 19.68
CA GLY A 134 44.57 29.36 18.92
C GLY A 134 43.61 30.18 19.79
N THR A 135 42.43 30.46 19.23
CA THR A 135 41.39 31.18 19.96
C THR A 135 40.94 30.39 21.19
N MET A 136 40.25 31.05 22.12
CA MET A 136 39.68 30.35 23.27
C MET A 136 38.79 29.16 22.87
N ALA A 137 38.10 29.27 21.73
CA ALA A 137 37.29 28.20 21.17
C ALA A 137 38.14 27.02 20.67
N ASP A 138 39.24 27.31 19.94
CA ASP A 138 40.17 26.28 19.46
C ASP A 138 40.85 25.56 20.63
N ARG A 139 41.30 26.34 21.62
CA ARG A 139 41.91 25.83 22.86
C ARG A 139 40.94 24.97 23.65
N PHE A 140 39.65 25.31 23.65
CA PHE A 140 38.60 24.52 24.27
C PHE A 140 38.34 23.21 23.51
N ASP A 141 38.24 23.25 22.16
CA ASP A 141 38.12 22.04 21.34
C ASP A 141 39.28 21.07 21.55
N ILE A 142 40.50 21.62 21.61
CA ILE A 142 41.70 20.85 21.90
C ILE A 142 41.60 20.26 23.30
N ALA A 143 41.45 21.07 24.35
CA ALA A 143 41.38 20.60 25.73
C ALA A 143 40.35 19.48 25.94
N TYR A 144 39.20 19.59 25.26
CA TYR A 144 38.12 18.61 25.34
C TYR A 144 38.42 17.31 24.57
N THR A 145 39.05 17.41 23.40
CA THR A 145 39.54 16.24 22.65
C THR A 145 40.68 15.55 23.41
N GLU A 146 41.46 16.31 24.18
CA GLU A 146 42.56 15.80 25.01
C GLU A 146 42.11 15.03 26.26
N CYS A 147 40.86 15.20 26.74
CA CYS A 147 40.27 14.39 27.83
C CYS A 147 40.23 12.87 27.50
N TRP A 148 40.41 12.49 26.23
CA TRP A 148 40.42 11.09 25.78
C TRP A 148 41.78 10.40 25.91
N LYS A 149 42.83 11.16 26.28
CA LYS A 149 44.19 10.65 26.45
C LYS A 149 44.29 9.54 27.49
N HIS A 150 43.58 9.65 28.62
CA HIS A 150 43.65 8.68 29.71
C HIS A 150 43.11 7.29 29.34
N TRP A 151 42.07 7.22 28.51
CA TRP A 151 41.53 5.96 27.98
C TRP A 151 42.56 5.18 27.14
N VAL A 152 43.29 5.89 26.26
CA VAL A 152 44.35 5.26 25.46
C VAL A 152 45.55 4.90 26.31
N ASN A 153 45.91 5.74 27.28
CA ASN A 153 47.06 5.53 28.13
C ASN A 153 46.92 4.27 29.00
N ASN A 154 45.74 4.05 29.59
CA ASN A 154 45.51 2.88 30.44
C ASN A 154 45.28 1.59 29.64
N ARG A 155 44.69 1.66 28.44
CA ARG A 155 44.42 0.46 27.62
C ARG A 155 45.60 0.02 26.75
N PHE A 156 46.49 0.94 26.37
CA PHE A 156 47.59 0.66 25.43
C PHE A 156 48.99 1.07 25.95
N ARG A 157 49.11 1.64 27.16
CA ARG A 157 50.39 2.05 27.78
C ARG A 157 51.28 2.89 26.85
N HIS A 158 50.70 3.87 26.16
CA HIS A 158 51.39 4.63 25.11
C HIS A 158 52.35 5.71 25.65
N PRO A 159 53.50 5.95 24.99
CA PRO A 159 54.43 7.01 25.38
C PRO A 159 53.98 8.40 24.86
N TRP A 160 54.10 9.40 25.73
CA TRP A 160 53.56 10.76 25.58
C TRP A 160 54.03 11.56 24.36
N HIS A 161 55.14 11.18 23.71
CA HIS A 161 55.69 11.91 22.56
C HIS A 161 54.98 11.62 21.23
N GLU A 162 54.11 10.60 21.17
CA GLU A 162 53.32 10.25 19.96
C GLU A 162 51.89 10.84 19.97
N GLU A 163 51.68 11.88 20.77
CA GLU A 163 50.38 12.49 21.06
C GLU A 163 49.57 12.86 19.80
N ALA A 164 50.18 13.56 18.85
CA ALA A 164 49.50 14.01 17.63
C ALA A 164 49.07 12.85 16.71
N ARG A 165 49.85 11.77 16.67
CA ARG A 165 49.54 10.53 15.94
C ARG A 165 48.39 9.79 16.63
N THR A 166 48.46 9.67 17.96
CA THR A 166 47.46 9.00 18.79
C THR A 166 46.09 9.69 18.71
N ARG A 167 46.07 11.02 18.80
CA ARG A 167 44.84 11.81 18.60
C ARG A 167 44.22 11.54 17.22
N ARG A 168 45.04 11.51 16.17
CA ARG A 168 44.57 11.19 14.81
C ARG A 168 44.00 9.77 14.74
N GLN A 169 44.70 8.80 15.32
CA GLN A 169 44.23 7.40 15.41
C GLN A 169 42.91 7.25 16.20
N ILE A 170 42.70 8.00 17.30
CA ILE A 170 41.42 8.02 18.02
C ILE A 170 40.31 8.59 17.13
N LEU A 171 40.56 9.72 16.46
CA LEU A 171 39.57 10.35 15.58
C LEU A 171 39.30 9.53 14.30
N ASP A 172 40.27 8.72 13.85
CA ASP A 172 40.12 7.77 12.74
C ASP A 172 39.30 6.53 13.18
N ASN A 173 39.53 6.04 14.41
CA ASN A 173 38.81 4.90 14.99
C ASN A 173 37.42 5.26 15.54
N TYR A 174 37.22 6.51 15.95
CA TYR A 174 35.97 7.04 16.49
C TYR A 174 35.58 8.36 15.81
N PRO A 175 35.15 8.32 14.53
CA PRO A 175 34.81 9.52 13.75
C PRO A 175 33.76 10.42 14.42
N ILE A 176 32.90 9.84 15.26
CA ILE A 176 31.86 10.55 16.02
C ILE A 176 32.42 11.66 16.93
N LEU A 177 33.70 11.61 17.31
CA LEU A 177 34.30 12.58 18.22
C LEU A 177 34.76 13.88 17.54
N GLN A 178 34.90 13.90 16.20
CA GLN A 178 35.45 15.03 15.45
C GLN A 178 34.63 16.34 15.58
N GLY A 179 33.36 16.27 16.02
CA GLY A 179 32.47 17.43 16.16
C GLY A 179 32.01 17.76 17.59
N PHE A 180 32.46 17.01 18.60
CA PHE A 180 31.84 17.04 19.93
C PHE A 180 32.11 18.33 20.73
N GLY A 181 33.31 18.90 20.64
CA GLY A 181 33.63 20.17 21.30
C GLY A 181 32.81 21.35 20.75
N LYS A 182 32.63 21.39 19.43
CA LYS A 182 31.74 22.36 18.76
C LYS A 182 30.29 22.23 19.21
N TYR A 183 29.80 21.00 19.29
CA TYR A 183 28.45 20.69 19.75
C TYR A 183 28.15 21.21 21.16
N LEU A 184 29.08 20.99 22.11
CA LEU A 184 28.91 21.46 23.47
C LEU A 184 28.84 22.98 23.54
N ARG A 185 29.67 23.71 22.79
CA ARG A 185 29.58 25.18 22.74
C ARG A 185 28.22 25.64 22.24
N GLU A 186 27.72 25.03 21.16
CA GLU A 186 26.41 25.38 20.62
C GLU A 186 25.28 25.06 21.61
N LEU A 187 25.39 23.96 22.35
CA LEU A 187 24.47 23.59 23.43
C LEU A 187 24.50 24.59 24.60
N TYR A 188 25.69 24.99 25.04
CA TYR A 188 25.84 26.00 26.10
C TYR A 188 25.30 27.36 25.68
N GLN A 189 25.64 27.81 24.47
CA GLN A 189 25.10 29.06 23.92
C GLN A 189 23.56 29.01 23.88
N PHE A 190 22.99 27.88 23.45
CA PHE A 190 21.54 27.70 23.44
C PHE A 190 20.92 27.84 24.84
N VAL A 191 21.56 27.24 25.85
CA VAL A 191 21.12 27.33 27.25
C VAL A 191 21.21 28.78 27.77
N ASP A 192 22.28 29.51 27.44
CA ASP A 192 22.48 30.92 27.82
C ASP A 192 21.44 31.84 27.19
N ASP A 193 21.08 31.59 25.94
CA ASP A 193 20.12 32.39 25.19
C ASP A 193 18.68 32.24 25.75
N HIS A 194 18.40 31.22 26.57
CA HIS A 194 17.06 30.86 27.02
C HIS A 194 16.93 30.80 28.56
N PRO A 195 16.32 31.82 29.20
CA PRO A 195 16.24 31.91 30.66
C PRO A 195 15.58 30.71 31.36
N ALA A 196 14.70 29.96 30.69
CA ALA A 196 14.10 28.75 31.25
C ALA A 196 15.13 27.68 31.62
N PHE A 197 16.25 27.57 30.89
CA PHE A 197 17.30 26.61 31.22
C PHE A 197 18.29 27.09 32.28
N VAL A 198 18.15 28.35 32.71
CA VAL A 198 18.97 28.92 33.78
C VAL A 198 18.15 29.08 35.06
N ARG A 199 16.87 29.39 34.94
CA ARG A 199 15.98 29.81 36.04
C ARG A 199 14.70 28.99 36.15
N GLY A 200 14.47 28.05 35.23
CA GLY A 200 13.26 27.23 35.21
C GLY A 200 13.41 25.95 36.01
N MET A 201 12.28 25.50 36.55
CA MET A 201 12.19 24.28 37.35
C MET A 201 12.08 23.06 36.42
N PRO A 202 12.94 22.04 36.60
CA PRO A 202 12.83 20.79 35.87
C PRO A 202 11.71 19.91 36.44
N ALA A 203 10.95 19.25 35.57
CA ALA A 203 9.96 18.24 35.92
C ALA A 203 10.18 16.99 35.04
N PRO A 204 10.47 15.81 35.62
CA PRO A 204 10.68 14.61 34.83
C PRO A 204 9.41 14.18 34.11
N VAL A 205 9.55 13.63 32.90
CA VAL A 205 8.44 13.05 32.14
C VAL A 205 8.64 11.54 32.09
N ASN A 206 7.56 10.79 32.37
CA ASN A 206 7.60 9.35 32.21
C ASN A 206 7.51 8.99 30.72
N THR A 207 8.57 8.38 30.19
CA THR A 207 8.67 8.00 28.78
C THR A 207 8.25 6.56 28.51
N GLY A 208 8.07 5.74 29.55
CA GLY A 208 7.82 4.30 29.42
C GLY A 208 8.91 3.53 28.67
N ASN A 209 10.06 4.16 28.39
CA ASN A 209 11.12 3.61 27.55
C ASN A 209 12.46 3.70 28.27
N GLY A 210 13.11 2.54 28.44
CA GLY A 210 14.41 2.43 29.11
C GLY A 210 15.56 3.22 28.47
N ARG A 211 15.35 3.75 27.27
CA ARG A 211 16.36 4.37 26.41
C ARG A 211 16.02 5.78 25.97
N ILE A 212 14.85 6.29 26.35
CA ILE A 212 14.44 7.65 26.06
C ILE A 212 14.25 8.36 27.39
N ALA A 213 14.97 9.44 27.62
CA ALA A 213 14.73 10.32 28.75
C ALA A 213 14.04 11.60 28.28
N ALA A 214 13.14 12.13 29.09
CA ALA A 214 12.52 13.42 28.83
C ALA A 214 12.23 14.18 30.12
N PHE A 215 12.32 15.50 30.07
CA PHE A 215 11.89 16.39 31.15
C PHE A 215 11.38 17.72 30.61
N LEU A 216 10.41 18.29 31.31
CA LEU A 216 9.90 19.63 31.08
C LEU A 216 10.69 20.65 31.90
N ARG A 217 10.81 21.86 31.39
CA ARG A 217 11.40 22.99 32.11
C ARG A 217 10.51 24.21 31.96
N THR A 218 10.06 24.75 33.08
CA THR A 218 9.09 25.84 33.10
C THR A 218 9.66 27.06 33.80
N TYR A 219 9.56 28.23 33.16
CA TYR A 219 9.91 29.51 33.75
C TYR A 219 9.00 30.62 33.23
N LYS A 220 8.17 31.19 34.10
CA LYS A 220 7.14 32.19 33.73
C LYS A 220 6.22 31.65 32.63
N ARG A 221 6.33 32.17 31.40
CA ARG A 221 5.56 31.72 30.22
C ARG A 221 6.35 30.81 29.27
N GLN A 222 7.64 30.59 29.54
CA GLN A 222 8.47 29.71 28.73
C GLN A 222 8.35 28.28 29.24
N VAL A 223 8.02 27.37 28.34
CA VAL A 223 7.91 25.93 28.60
C VAL A 223 8.74 25.20 27.55
N PHE A 224 9.72 24.42 28.00
CA PHE A 224 10.57 23.62 27.14
C PHE A 224 10.47 22.14 27.50
N LEU A 225 10.57 21.27 26.50
CA LEU A 225 10.70 19.83 26.64
C LEU A 225 12.03 19.39 26.05
N GLY A 226 12.89 18.78 26.88
CA GLY A 226 14.09 18.09 26.41
C GLY A 226 13.82 16.61 26.25
N VAL A 227 14.23 16.02 25.12
CA VAL A 227 14.07 14.58 24.82
C VAL A 227 15.41 14.01 24.32
N PHE A 228 15.84 12.89 24.90
CA PHE A 228 17.18 12.32 24.69
C PHE A 228 17.07 10.83 24.33
N ASN A 229 17.61 10.42 23.17
CA ASN A 229 17.63 9.03 22.73
C ASN A 229 19.00 8.40 22.96
N PHE A 230 19.07 7.48 23.93
CA PHE A 230 20.28 6.73 24.25
C PHE A 230 20.35 5.44 23.43
N PRO A 231 21.52 4.98 22.92
CA PRO A 231 21.69 3.67 22.27
C PRO A 231 21.24 2.47 23.13
N ASN A 232 21.19 1.28 22.51
CA ASN A 232 20.87 0.00 23.17
C ASN A 232 21.71 -0.25 24.44
N SER A 233 21.26 -1.22 25.24
CA SER A 233 21.96 -1.55 26.49
C SER A 233 23.40 -2.00 26.23
N TYR A 234 24.22 -1.93 27.27
CA TYR A 234 25.57 -2.48 27.20
C TYR A 234 25.59 -3.98 26.86
N GLN A 235 24.60 -4.75 27.30
CA GLN A 235 24.44 -6.18 26.98
C GLN A 235 24.14 -6.41 25.48
N GLU A 236 23.56 -5.42 24.81
CA GLU A 236 23.18 -5.42 23.40
C GLU A 236 24.19 -4.62 22.53
N SER A 237 25.44 -4.53 22.98
CA SER A 237 26.55 -3.89 22.25
C SER A 237 26.38 -2.39 21.98
N GLN A 238 25.51 -1.68 22.71
CA GLN A 238 25.27 -0.24 22.58
C GLN A 238 25.04 0.25 21.14
N GLN A 239 24.32 -0.54 20.35
CA GLN A 239 23.96 -0.14 18.98
C GLN A 239 23.17 1.17 18.97
N ALA A 240 23.53 2.06 18.05
CA ALA A 240 22.83 3.31 17.81
C ALA A 240 21.52 3.00 17.07
N VAL A 241 20.38 3.14 17.77
CA VAL A 241 19.05 2.82 17.24
C VAL A 241 18.19 4.07 17.26
N ALA A 242 17.51 4.36 16.14
CA ALA A 242 16.44 5.34 16.10
C ALA A 242 15.26 4.83 16.93
N ARG A 243 14.63 5.70 17.70
CA ARG A 243 13.47 5.29 18.51
C ARG A 243 12.33 6.26 18.35
N TYR A 244 11.15 5.71 18.18
CA TYR A 244 9.92 6.46 18.32
C TYR A 244 9.67 6.72 19.82
N PHE A 245 9.30 7.95 20.16
CA PHE A 245 8.75 8.28 21.47
C PHE A 245 7.34 8.78 21.30
N ASP A 246 6.51 8.54 22.30
CA ASP A 246 5.20 9.14 22.46
C ASP A 246 4.85 9.11 23.94
N PHE A 247 4.78 10.27 24.58
CA PHE A 247 4.47 10.35 26.01
C PHE A 247 3.51 11.49 26.33
N LEU A 248 2.74 11.30 27.39
CA LEU A 248 1.76 12.25 27.88
C LEU A 248 2.45 13.42 28.60
N LEU A 249 1.93 14.63 28.40
CA LEU A 249 2.40 15.82 29.10
C LEU A 249 1.49 16.19 30.27
N ASP A 250 2.08 16.88 31.25
CA ASP A 250 1.53 17.16 32.58
C ASP A 250 0.31 18.12 32.55
N ASP A 251 -0.73 17.81 33.33
CA ASP A 251 -1.97 18.58 33.46
C ASP A 251 -1.82 19.86 34.32
N SER A 252 -0.76 19.96 35.11
CA SER A 252 -0.40 21.15 35.87
C SER A 252 0.12 22.30 35.00
N ILE A 253 0.68 21.98 33.83
CA ILE A 253 1.28 22.95 32.90
C ILE A 253 0.34 23.24 31.73
N PHE A 254 -0.26 22.20 31.16
CA PHE A 254 -1.10 22.30 29.97
C PHE A 254 -2.60 22.27 30.33
N LYS A 255 -3.38 23.16 29.74
CA LYS A 255 -4.83 23.23 29.94
C LYS A 255 -5.56 22.45 28.86
N PRO A 256 -6.60 21.65 29.17
CA PRO A 256 -7.32 20.85 28.19
C PRO A 256 -7.82 21.61 26.95
N ASP A 257 -8.34 22.83 27.14
CA ASP A 257 -8.87 23.68 26.07
C ASP A 257 -7.82 24.70 25.55
N GLY A 258 -6.58 24.60 26.02
CA GLY A 258 -5.47 25.44 25.54
C GLY A 258 -5.02 25.05 24.14
N ILE A 259 -4.54 26.03 23.37
CA ILE A 259 -3.91 25.83 22.07
C ILE A 259 -2.44 26.22 22.17
N TYR A 260 -1.54 25.32 21.79
CA TYR A 260 -0.10 25.48 21.93
C TYR A 260 0.58 25.36 20.57
N GLU A 261 1.42 26.33 20.22
CA GLU A 261 2.35 26.24 19.09
C GLU A 261 3.67 25.65 19.59
N ILE A 262 4.08 24.52 19.02
CA ILE A 262 5.32 23.82 19.37
C ILE A 262 6.37 24.11 18.31
N ILE A 263 7.57 24.48 18.76
CA ILE A 263 8.71 24.80 17.92
C ILE A 263 9.93 24.01 18.39
N GLU A 264 10.50 23.19 17.51
CA GLU A 264 11.81 22.56 17.77
C GLU A 264 12.91 23.63 17.68
N ARG A 265 13.57 23.87 18.81
CA ARG A 265 14.61 24.90 18.97
C ARG A 265 16.03 24.35 18.90
N TYR A 266 16.22 23.09 19.21
CA TYR A 266 17.52 22.43 19.20
C TYR A 266 17.41 20.99 18.74
N ASN A 267 18.32 20.58 17.85
CA ASN A 267 18.52 19.19 17.39
C ASN A 267 20.00 19.01 17.01
N ASN A 268 20.64 17.97 17.52
CA ASN A 268 22.06 17.68 17.35
C ASN A 268 22.42 16.84 16.10
N THR A 269 21.46 16.24 15.40
CA THR A 269 21.74 15.35 14.24
C THR A 269 21.89 16.10 12.93
N GLU A 270 21.17 17.21 12.74
CA GLU A 270 21.19 17.99 11.48
C GLU A 270 22.10 19.23 11.53
N GLY A 271 22.65 19.63 12.69
CA GLY A 271 23.54 20.78 12.84
C GLY A 271 22.89 22.13 12.46
N ARG A 272 22.55 22.93 13.49
CA ARG A 272 21.74 24.17 13.43
C ARG A 272 20.27 24.00 13.06
N THR A 273 19.45 24.60 13.91
CA THR A 273 18.10 25.16 13.69
C THR A 273 17.68 25.23 12.21
N ARG A 274 16.90 24.26 11.74
CA ARG A 274 15.91 24.57 10.69
C ARG A 274 15.05 25.73 11.19
N ARG A 275 14.41 26.49 10.27
CA ARG A 275 13.19 27.24 10.62
C ARG A 275 12.25 26.23 11.24
N GLY A 276 12.22 26.16 12.57
CA GLY A 276 11.62 25.06 13.32
C GLY A 276 10.23 24.76 12.75
N ARG A 277 9.98 23.49 12.44
CA ARG A 277 8.67 23.07 11.96
C ARG A 277 7.67 23.43 13.05
N ARG A 278 6.80 24.39 12.75
CA ARG A 278 5.78 24.89 13.68
C ARG A 278 4.59 23.95 13.58
N GLU A 279 4.15 23.43 14.72
CA GLU A 279 2.96 22.58 14.78
C GLU A 279 2.04 23.04 15.91
N TYR A 280 0.75 23.13 15.63
CA TYR A 280 -0.27 23.48 16.61
C TYR A 280 -0.85 22.23 17.26
N TRP A 281 -1.02 22.27 18.58
CA TRP A 281 -1.50 21.19 19.41
C TRP A 281 -2.57 21.70 20.38
N SER A 282 -3.58 20.89 20.65
CA SER A 282 -4.48 21.17 21.78
C SER A 282 -3.90 20.58 23.06
N GLY A 283 -4.16 21.21 24.20
CA GLY A 283 -3.70 20.67 25.48
C GLY A 283 -4.26 19.28 25.76
N ARG A 284 -5.52 19.01 25.38
CA ARG A 284 -6.10 17.67 25.50
C ARG A 284 -5.33 16.61 24.67
N GLU A 285 -4.90 16.93 23.45
CA GLU A 285 -4.07 16.00 22.66
C GLU A 285 -2.74 15.71 23.38
N LEU A 286 -2.06 16.73 23.89
CA LEU A 286 -0.80 16.56 24.63
C LEU A 286 -0.95 15.70 25.90
N MET A 287 -2.09 15.84 26.59
CA MET A 287 -2.35 15.16 27.86
C MET A 287 -2.92 13.74 27.69
N ARG A 288 -3.54 13.43 26.54
CA ARG A 288 -4.27 12.16 26.35
C ARG A 288 -3.81 11.32 25.16
N LEU A 289 -3.35 11.95 24.09
CA LEU A 289 -2.81 11.25 22.91
C LEU A 289 -1.29 11.14 22.96
N GLY A 290 -0.63 12.09 23.62
CA GLY A 290 0.81 12.13 23.73
C GLY A 290 1.47 12.95 22.63
N PHE A 291 2.64 13.49 22.98
CA PHE A 291 3.54 14.17 22.07
C PHE A 291 4.63 13.18 21.63
N GLY A 292 4.65 12.89 20.33
CA GLY A 292 5.50 11.84 19.79
C GLY A 292 6.14 12.16 18.45
N GLY A 293 7.28 11.49 18.21
CA GLY A 293 8.14 11.66 17.05
C GLY A 293 9.23 10.59 16.96
N MET A 294 9.95 10.57 15.84
CA MET A 294 11.13 9.73 15.68
C MET A 294 12.35 10.50 16.19
N LEU A 295 13.12 9.89 17.08
CA LEU A 295 14.43 10.37 17.50
C LEU A 295 15.47 9.62 16.70
N GLU A 296 16.34 10.34 16.00
CA GLU A 296 17.49 9.73 15.33
C GLU A 296 18.38 9.00 16.35
N PRO A 297 19.24 8.06 15.92
CA PRO A 297 20.17 7.40 16.82
C PRO A 297 21.05 8.42 17.55
N VAL A 298 21.16 8.31 18.88
CA VAL A 298 22.07 9.16 19.68
C VAL A 298 21.72 10.66 19.59
N SER A 299 20.43 10.98 19.57
CA SER A 299 19.93 12.35 19.36
C SER A 299 19.43 13.03 20.63
N SER A 300 19.35 14.36 20.58
CA SER A 300 18.87 15.25 21.63
C SER A 300 18.07 16.39 21.02
N HIS A 301 16.80 16.48 21.39
CA HIS A 301 15.85 17.43 20.83
C HIS A 301 15.28 18.32 21.94
N VAL A 302 15.09 19.61 21.64
CA VAL A 302 14.46 20.56 22.56
C VAL A 302 13.31 21.27 21.86
N TYR A 303 12.12 21.18 22.46
CA TYR A 303 10.89 21.78 21.95
C TYR A 303 10.41 22.90 22.87
N GLU A 304 10.07 24.05 22.31
CA GLU A 304 9.42 25.17 23.02
C GLU A 304 7.91 25.14 22.78
N PHE A 305 7.12 25.37 23.83
CA PHE A 305 5.66 25.46 23.77
C PHE A 305 5.21 26.91 24.00
N LEU A 306 4.46 27.46 23.06
CA LEU A 306 3.91 28.81 23.11
C LEU A 306 2.38 28.74 23.23
N ASP A 307 1.81 29.34 24.28
CA ASP A 307 0.35 29.44 24.43
C ASP A 307 -0.25 30.43 23.42
N LYS A 308 -1.08 29.91 22.51
CA LYS A 308 -1.78 30.62 21.43
C LYS A 308 -3.30 30.63 21.59
N THR A 309 -3.81 30.27 22.75
CA THR A 309 -5.26 30.12 23.01
C THR A 309 -6.07 31.39 22.66
N ARG A 310 -5.48 32.58 22.79
CA ARG A 310 -6.14 33.87 22.49
C ARG A 310 -6.02 34.32 21.03
N GLU A 311 -5.30 33.58 20.18
CA GLU A 311 -5.05 33.96 18.79
C GLU A 311 -6.17 33.47 17.87
N LYS A 312 -6.83 34.39 17.15
CA LYS A 312 -8.00 34.06 16.30
C LYS A 312 -7.71 33.06 15.18
N THR A 313 -6.47 33.01 14.68
CA THR A 313 -6.03 32.13 13.59
C THR A 313 -5.64 30.73 14.07
N ALA A 314 -5.38 30.54 15.35
CA ALA A 314 -4.85 29.30 15.91
C ALA A 314 -5.81 28.09 15.75
N PRO A 315 -7.14 28.21 15.97
CA PRO A 315 -8.07 27.08 15.80
C PRO A 315 -8.05 26.48 14.40
N ARG A 316 -7.96 27.32 13.36
CA ARG A 316 -7.90 26.86 11.97
C ARG A 316 -6.61 26.09 11.68
N GLN A 317 -5.47 26.58 12.18
CA GLN A 317 -4.19 25.89 11.99
C GLN A 317 -4.12 24.60 12.82
N LEU A 318 -4.66 24.62 14.04
CA LEU A 318 -4.80 23.45 14.90
C LEU A 318 -5.66 22.36 14.24
N LEU A 319 -6.77 22.71 13.60
CA LEU A 319 -7.60 21.75 12.85
C LEU A 319 -6.78 21.00 11.79
N LEU A 320 -5.93 21.72 11.06
CA LEU A 320 -5.07 21.14 10.02
C LEU A 320 -4.00 20.22 10.61
N ASP A 321 -3.30 20.67 11.63
CA ASP A 321 -2.20 19.91 12.23
C ASP A 321 -2.74 18.68 13.01
N SER A 322 -3.86 18.84 13.71
CA SER A 322 -4.59 17.75 14.36
C SER A 322 -5.05 16.70 13.33
N PHE A 323 -5.58 17.12 12.18
CA PHE A 323 -5.98 16.22 11.10
C PHE A 323 -4.81 15.39 10.53
N ILE A 324 -3.63 16.00 10.35
CA ILE A 324 -2.42 15.28 9.89
C ILE A 324 -2.00 14.20 10.87
N ARG A 325 -2.10 14.49 12.18
CA ARG A 325 -1.71 13.56 13.24
C ARG A 325 -2.76 12.52 13.56
N TYR A 326 -4.00 12.71 13.14
CA TYR A 326 -5.14 11.87 13.52
C TYR A 326 -4.86 10.37 13.42
N GLN A 327 -4.27 9.91 12.31
CA GLN A 327 -3.97 8.50 12.07
C GLN A 327 -2.79 7.93 12.87
N ARG A 328 -2.03 8.76 13.61
CA ARG A 328 -0.91 8.28 14.46
C ARG A 328 -1.38 7.52 15.69
N TYR A 329 -2.58 7.82 16.16
CA TYR A 329 -3.08 7.31 17.43
C TYR A 329 -4.12 6.20 17.22
N GLY A 330 -4.29 5.39 18.27
CA GLY A 330 -5.29 4.34 18.32
C GLY A 330 -6.70 4.89 18.07
N ARG A 331 -7.55 4.09 17.44
CA ARG A 331 -8.86 4.53 16.92
C ARG A 331 -9.77 5.12 17.99
N GLN A 332 -9.82 4.53 19.18
CA GLN A 332 -10.66 5.02 20.28
C GLN A 332 -10.14 6.36 20.81
N ASP A 333 -8.85 6.44 21.07
CA ASP A 333 -8.23 7.64 21.65
C ASP A 333 -8.34 8.84 20.70
N ARG A 334 -8.03 8.65 19.40
CA ARG A 334 -8.11 9.74 18.42
C ARG A 334 -9.52 10.29 18.26
N ASN A 335 -10.54 9.43 18.30
CA ASN A 335 -11.93 9.86 18.18
C ASN A 335 -12.35 10.71 19.40
N GLN A 336 -11.91 10.33 20.61
CA GLN A 336 -12.28 11.02 21.84
C GLN A 336 -11.48 12.30 22.11
N HIS A 337 -10.22 12.35 21.71
CA HIS A 337 -9.28 13.37 22.18
C HIS A 337 -8.73 14.28 21.08
N SER A 338 -8.74 13.87 19.82
CA SER A 338 -8.27 14.72 18.72
C SER A 338 -9.15 15.96 18.55
N TYR A 339 -8.51 17.11 18.35
CA TYR A 339 -9.23 18.36 18.10
C TYR A 339 -10.10 18.28 16.84
N ALA A 340 -9.60 17.65 15.76
CA ALA A 340 -10.35 17.49 14.52
C ALA A 340 -11.63 16.66 14.71
N ALA A 341 -11.55 15.50 15.35
CA ALA A 341 -12.72 14.64 15.59
C ALA A 341 -13.76 15.33 16.48
N ARG A 342 -13.32 15.96 17.58
CA ARG A 342 -14.23 16.69 18.47
C ARG A 342 -14.94 17.84 17.77
N SER A 343 -14.22 18.63 16.98
CA SER A 343 -14.81 19.77 16.26
C SER A 343 -15.93 19.33 15.31
N PHE A 344 -15.74 18.21 14.60
CA PHE A 344 -16.81 17.64 13.78
C PHE A 344 -17.92 17.00 14.61
N SER A 345 -17.60 16.30 15.70
CA SER A 345 -18.59 15.67 16.59
C SER A 345 -19.53 16.70 17.21
N ASP A 346 -18.99 17.87 17.61
CA ASP A 346 -19.74 18.99 18.15
C ASP A 346 -20.63 19.64 17.07
N ALA A 347 -20.17 19.71 15.82
CA ALA A 347 -20.95 20.26 14.70
C ALA A 347 -22.13 19.37 14.29
N ILE A 348 -22.03 18.04 14.49
CA ILE A 348 -23.10 17.08 14.18
C ILE A 348 -23.96 16.71 15.39
N ALA A 349 -23.75 17.36 16.54
CA ALA A 349 -24.55 17.12 17.73
C ALA A 349 -25.98 17.66 17.60
N SER A 350 -26.20 18.68 16.76
CA SER A 350 -27.50 19.25 16.42
C SER A 350 -27.79 19.09 14.91
N GLU A 351 -29.06 18.83 14.57
CA GLU A 351 -29.56 18.70 13.19
C GLU A 351 -30.11 20.04 12.64
N ASP A 352 -29.68 21.16 13.21
CA ASP A 352 -30.09 22.51 12.82
C ASP A 352 -29.19 23.14 11.75
N GLU A 353 -29.63 24.26 11.18
CA GLU A 353 -28.82 25.00 10.19
C GLU A 353 -27.49 25.50 10.77
N ASP A 354 -27.45 25.85 12.07
CA ASP A 354 -26.20 26.24 12.75
C ASP A 354 -25.19 25.08 12.84
N GLY A 355 -25.66 23.85 13.04
CA GLY A 355 -24.85 22.64 12.95
C GLY A 355 -24.31 22.40 11.53
N PHE A 356 -25.18 22.54 10.53
CA PHE A 356 -24.80 22.42 9.12
C PHE A 356 -23.75 23.47 8.71
N ASP A 357 -23.94 24.74 9.07
CA ASP A 357 -23.02 25.82 8.72
C ASP A 357 -21.64 25.61 9.37
N ARG A 358 -21.59 25.23 10.66
CA ARG A 358 -20.33 24.87 11.34
C ARG A 358 -19.64 23.67 10.69
N PHE A 359 -20.39 22.61 10.36
CA PHE A 359 -19.85 21.44 9.68
C PHE A 359 -19.29 21.81 8.30
N SER A 360 -20.04 22.61 7.54
CA SER A 360 -19.68 23.11 6.22
C SER A 360 -18.39 23.94 6.27
N GLU A 361 -18.23 24.84 7.24
CA GLU A 361 -17.01 25.64 7.40
C GLU A 361 -15.78 24.76 7.67
N LEU A 362 -15.89 23.80 8.60
CA LEU A 362 -14.81 22.85 8.91
C LEU A 362 -14.45 21.99 7.69
N PHE A 363 -15.48 21.47 7.00
CA PHE A 363 -15.32 20.65 5.80
C PHE A 363 -14.63 21.43 4.68
N VAL A 364 -15.08 22.66 4.37
CA VAL A 364 -14.49 23.52 3.34
C VAL A 364 -13.04 23.85 3.67
N ALA A 365 -12.73 24.15 4.94
CA ALA A 365 -11.37 24.45 5.37
C ALA A 365 -10.41 23.27 5.12
N LEU A 366 -10.79 22.06 5.54
CA LEU A 366 -10.00 20.85 5.30
C LEU A 366 -9.95 20.49 3.82
N ALA A 367 -11.09 20.45 3.13
CA ALA A 367 -11.16 20.04 1.74
C ALA A 367 -10.34 20.95 0.81
N THR A 368 -10.37 22.27 1.07
CA THR A 368 -9.55 23.27 0.36
C THR A 368 -8.06 23.07 0.64
N TRP A 369 -7.69 22.81 1.90
CA TRP A 369 -6.31 22.58 2.26
C TRP A 369 -5.75 21.29 1.64
N ILE A 370 -6.52 20.20 1.70
CA ILE A 370 -6.23 18.91 1.05
C ILE A 370 -6.03 19.12 -0.45
N TYR A 371 -6.94 19.86 -1.09
CA TYR A 371 -6.85 20.19 -2.52
C TYR A 371 -5.55 20.94 -2.88
N LYS A 372 -5.16 21.93 -2.07
CA LYS A 372 -3.97 22.77 -2.30
C LYS A 372 -2.65 22.07 -1.99
N LYS A 373 -2.57 21.29 -0.91
CA LYS A 373 -1.33 20.60 -0.49
C LYS A 373 -0.97 19.44 -1.43
N ASN A 374 -1.92 18.91 -2.20
CA ASN A 374 -1.73 17.90 -3.26
C ASN A 374 -0.90 16.67 -2.83
N GLN A 375 -0.84 16.38 -1.53
CA GLN A 375 -0.07 15.28 -0.91
C GLN A 375 -0.91 14.44 0.05
N ILE A 376 -2.01 15.01 0.57
CA ILE A 376 -2.96 14.35 1.45
C ILE A 376 -4.25 14.21 0.64
N GLY A 377 -4.86 13.03 0.66
CA GLY A 377 -6.13 12.75 -0.01
C GLY A 377 -7.31 12.84 0.96
N TYR A 378 -8.51 12.81 0.40
CA TYR A 378 -9.77 12.94 1.17
C TYR A 378 -10.12 11.71 2.03
N THR A 379 -9.41 10.59 1.83
CA THR A 379 -9.61 9.36 2.60
C THR A 379 -9.41 9.53 4.09
N GLY A 380 -8.44 10.37 4.50
CA GLY A 380 -8.25 10.70 5.92
C GLY A 380 -9.47 11.40 6.51
N LEU A 381 -10.11 12.30 5.76
CA LEU A 381 -11.32 13.01 6.18
C LEU A 381 -12.52 12.06 6.22
N ALA A 382 -12.64 11.16 5.23
CA ALA A 382 -13.64 10.09 5.28
C ALA A 382 -13.47 9.20 6.52
N GLY A 383 -12.22 8.89 6.89
CA GLY A 383 -11.91 8.15 8.12
C GLY A 383 -12.38 8.87 9.38
N VAL A 384 -12.04 10.16 9.53
CA VAL A 384 -12.50 10.98 10.68
C VAL A 384 -14.03 10.99 10.77
N LEU A 385 -14.70 11.36 9.68
CA LEU A 385 -16.17 11.47 9.65
C LEU A 385 -16.86 10.11 9.86
N GLY A 386 -16.25 9.04 9.36
CA GLY A 386 -16.73 7.68 9.56
C GLY A 386 -16.60 7.21 11.00
N GLU A 387 -15.49 7.53 11.66
CA GLU A 387 -15.21 7.12 13.04
C GLU A 387 -16.05 7.87 14.07
N ILE A 388 -16.23 9.19 13.92
CA ILE A 388 -17.03 9.99 14.88
C ILE A 388 -18.52 9.58 14.90
N SER A 389 -18.99 8.95 13.83
CA SER A 389 -20.39 8.55 13.64
C SER A 389 -20.62 7.03 13.70
N GLU A 390 -19.58 6.24 13.94
CA GLU A 390 -19.64 4.78 13.80
C GLU A 390 -20.62 4.11 14.76
N ASN A 391 -20.69 4.58 16.01
CA ASN A 391 -21.51 3.96 17.06
C ASN A 391 -22.87 4.65 17.26
N ASP A 392 -23.22 5.62 16.42
CA ASP A 392 -24.44 6.41 16.54
C ASP A 392 -25.09 6.61 15.16
N SER A 393 -26.16 5.84 14.91
CA SER A 393 -26.88 5.86 13.62
C SER A 393 -27.49 7.21 13.31
N ARG A 394 -27.87 8.00 14.33
CA ARG A 394 -28.43 9.35 14.15
C ARG A 394 -27.34 10.32 13.72
N LYS A 395 -26.18 10.30 14.36
CA LYS A 395 -25.01 11.08 13.92
C LYS A 395 -24.55 10.68 12.52
N ARG A 396 -24.54 9.38 12.21
CA ARG A 396 -24.22 8.86 10.86
C ARG A 396 -25.16 9.44 9.81
N GLN A 397 -26.47 9.43 10.06
CA GLN A 397 -27.43 10.00 9.12
C GLN A 397 -27.25 11.52 8.96
N THR A 398 -26.93 12.23 10.06
CA THR A 398 -26.66 13.68 10.03
C THR A 398 -25.46 14.00 9.15
N VAL A 399 -24.34 13.28 9.30
CA VAL A 399 -23.15 13.42 8.45
C VAL A 399 -23.50 13.15 6.98
N ILE A 400 -24.27 12.10 6.70
CA ILE A 400 -24.70 11.76 5.33
C ILE A 400 -25.53 12.90 4.74
N ASN A 401 -26.53 13.42 5.45
CA ASN A 401 -27.39 14.50 4.97
C ASN A 401 -26.58 15.78 4.70
N TYR A 402 -25.68 16.16 5.62
CA TYR A 402 -24.83 17.34 5.45
C TYR A 402 -23.89 17.21 4.24
N LEU A 403 -23.26 16.04 4.06
CA LEU A 403 -22.43 15.80 2.89
C LEU A 403 -23.25 15.75 1.58
N MET A 404 -24.47 15.20 1.60
CA MET A 404 -25.37 15.21 0.43
C MET A 404 -25.72 16.65 0.03
N ARG A 405 -26.08 17.50 1.00
CA ARG A 405 -26.36 18.93 0.80
C ARG A 405 -25.16 19.68 0.18
N ILE A 406 -23.94 19.40 0.65
CA ILE A 406 -22.71 19.98 0.08
C ILE A 406 -22.46 19.43 -1.33
N ALA A 407 -22.63 18.13 -1.55
CA ALA A 407 -22.40 17.48 -2.85
C ALA A 407 -23.30 18.06 -3.95
N VAL A 408 -24.59 18.24 -3.69
CA VAL A 408 -25.52 18.82 -4.68
C VAL A 408 -25.42 20.34 -4.83
N ASN A 409 -24.48 20.96 -4.13
CA ASN A 409 -24.23 22.40 -4.07
C ASN A 409 -25.48 23.19 -3.68
N THR A 410 -26.02 22.90 -2.50
CA THR A 410 -27.21 23.59 -2.00
C THR A 410 -26.97 25.10 -1.96
N GLN A 411 -27.81 25.87 -2.65
CA GLN A 411 -27.74 27.33 -2.79
C GLN A 411 -26.51 27.87 -3.55
N ASP A 412 -25.83 27.02 -4.34
CA ASP A 412 -24.69 27.40 -5.21
C ASP A 412 -23.55 28.11 -4.45
N ARG A 413 -23.31 27.72 -3.19
CA ARG A 413 -22.32 28.31 -2.28
C ARG A 413 -20.91 27.73 -2.44
N TYR A 414 -20.76 26.55 -3.04
CA TYR A 414 -19.51 25.78 -3.05
C TYR A 414 -18.88 25.67 -4.44
N GLU A 415 -17.54 25.62 -4.48
CA GLU A 415 -16.80 25.31 -5.69
C GLU A 415 -16.97 23.83 -6.10
N SER A 416 -16.86 23.55 -7.40
CA SER A 416 -17.09 22.20 -7.95
C SER A 416 -16.19 21.12 -7.33
N PHE A 417 -14.96 21.46 -6.92
CA PHE A 417 -14.06 20.48 -6.30
C PHE A 417 -14.54 20.07 -4.90
N ILE A 418 -15.14 20.98 -4.13
CA ILE A 418 -15.69 20.71 -2.79
C ILE A 418 -16.87 19.75 -2.90
N CYS A 419 -17.76 20.00 -3.88
CA CYS A 419 -18.90 19.15 -4.17
C CYS A 419 -18.46 17.71 -4.53
N ARG A 420 -17.42 17.57 -5.35
CA ARG A 420 -16.83 16.27 -5.69
C ARG A 420 -16.23 15.58 -4.46
N SER A 421 -15.48 16.31 -3.63
CA SER A 421 -14.92 15.77 -2.39
C SER A 421 -16.00 15.22 -1.45
N ALA A 422 -17.12 15.92 -1.32
CA ALA A 422 -18.25 15.44 -0.50
C ALA A 422 -18.85 14.15 -1.05
N ALA A 423 -19.06 14.06 -2.37
CA ALA A 423 -19.57 12.85 -3.02
C ALA A 423 -18.61 11.65 -2.90
N ASP A 424 -17.31 11.87 -3.09
CA ASP A 424 -16.29 10.81 -2.95
C ASP A 424 -16.22 10.32 -1.49
N ILE A 425 -16.29 11.23 -0.50
CA ILE A 425 -16.30 10.86 0.92
C ILE A 425 -17.56 10.05 1.28
N LEU A 426 -18.74 10.47 0.84
CA LEU A 426 -20.00 9.74 1.09
C LEU A 426 -19.93 8.28 0.64
N HIS A 427 -19.30 8.05 -0.52
CA HIS A 427 -19.18 6.72 -1.09
C HIS A 427 -18.20 5.83 -0.31
N GLY A 428 -17.10 6.39 0.20
CA GLY A 428 -16.07 5.66 0.93
C GLY A 428 -16.31 5.49 2.44
N MET A 429 -17.06 6.41 3.06
CA MET A 429 -17.15 6.55 4.52
C MET A 429 -17.84 5.37 5.23
N ASN A 430 -18.78 4.67 4.56
CA ASN A 430 -19.52 3.57 5.17
C ASN A 430 -18.72 2.26 5.19
N LEU A 431 -17.95 1.99 4.12
CA LEU A 431 -17.19 0.75 3.99
C LEU A 431 -15.88 0.76 4.76
N GLY A 432 -15.30 1.95 5.01
CA GLY A 432 -14.06 2.11 5.75
C GLY A 432 -12.83 1.75 4.90
N THR A 433 -11.80 1.21 5.55
CA THR A 433 -10.52 0.89 4.90
C THR A 433 -10.58 -0.51 4.26
N ILE A 434 -10.22 -0.59 2.98
CA ILE A 434 -10.03 -1.85 2.24
C ILE A 434 -8.52 -2.10 2.12
N ALA A 435 -8.05 -3.17 2.75
CA ALA A 435 -6.67 -3.62 2.62
C ALA A 435 -6.57 -4.72 1.56
N LEU A 436 -5.77 -4.51 0.52
CA LEU A 436 -5.48 -5.50 -0.52
C LEU A 436 -4.09 -6.09 -0.25
N VAL A 437 -4.03 -7.35 0.18
CA VAL A 437 -2.77 -8.06 0.43
C VAL A 437 -2.48 -8.94 -0.78
N SER A 438 -1.35 -8.73 -1.43
CA SER A 438 -1.02 -9.43 -2.68
C SER A 438 0.48 -9.69 -2.82
N PRO A 439 0.89 -10.90 -3.24
CA PRO A 439 2.27 -11.15 -3.60
C PRO A 439 2.66 -10.34 -4.83
N GLU A 440 1.73 -10.12 -5.78
CA GLU A 440 2.01 -9.38 -7.02
C GLU A 440 1.25 -8.06 -7.12
N SER A 441 1.94 -7.02 -7.61
CA SER A 441 1.35 -5.76 -8.04
C SER A 441 2.33 -5.03 -8.97
N GLN A 442 1.87 -4.00 -9.69
CA GLN A 442 2.79 -3.11 -10.40
C GLN A 442 3.67 -2.30 -9.43
N TYR A 443 3.24 -2.16 -8.18
CA TYR A 443 3.98 -1.49 -7.10
C TYR A 443 5.15 -2.32 -6.58
N SER A 444 5.08 -3.65 -6.69
CA SER A 444 6.10 -4.62 -6.27
C SER A 444 6.80 -5.25 -7.48
N GLY A 445 6.65 -6.56 -7.69
CA GLY A 445 7.09 -7.32 -8.86
C GLY A 445 5.89 -7.84 -9.65
N ASN A 446 5.99 -7.85 -10.98
CA ASN A 446 4.92 -8.32 -11.87
C ASN A 446 5.36 -9.61 -12.58
N ALA A 447 4.69 -10.74 -12.33
CA ALA A 447 4.91 -11.97 -13.10
C ALA A 447 3.68 -12.42 -13.91
N GLY A 448 2.54 -11.70 -13.84
CA GLY A 448 1.32 -12.11 -14.55
C GLY A 448 0.10 -11.18 -14.42
N GLY A 449 -1.09 -11.74 -14.67
CA GLY A 449 -2.35 -10.99 -14.68
C GLY A 449 -2.81 -10.51 -13.30
N VAL A 450 -2.39 -11.16 -12.21
CA VAL A 450 -2.72 -10.78 -10.82
C VAL A 450 -2.14 -9.40 -10.50
N GLY A 451 -0.89 -9.13 -10.93
CA GLY A 451 -0.26 -7.83 -10.73
C GLY A 451 -1.04 -6.67 -11.38
N ILE A 452 -1.63 -6.88 -12.56
CA ILE A 452 -2.50 -5.90 -13.22
C ILE A 452 -3.81 -5.75 -12.44
N TYR A 453 -4.44 -6.86 -12.06
CA TYR A 453 -5.68 -6.88 -11.29
C TYR A 453 -5.57 -6.06 -9.99
N THR A 454 -4.59 -6.36 -9.14
CA THR A 454 -4.45 -5.72 -7.81
C THR A 454 -4.19 -4.22 -7.94
N THR A 455 -3.43 -3.81 -8.96
CA THR A 455 -3.12 -2.41 -9.21
C THR A 455 -4.34 -1.64 -9.71
N ASP A 456 -5.03 -2.20 -10.70
CA ASP A 456 -6.16 -1.51 -11.34
C ASP A 456 -7.36 -1.43 -10.39
N ILE A 457 -7.67 -2.49 -9.63
CA ILE A 457 -8.77 -2.46 -8.65
C ILE A 457 -8.48 -1.44 -7.54
N ALA A 458 -7.23 -1.35 -7.06
CA ALA A 458 -6.84 -0.36 -6.05
C ALA A 458 -7.01 1.08 -6.57
N ASP A 459 -6.57 1.33 -7.80
CA ASP A 459 -6.69 2.64 -8.45
C ASP A 459 -8.16 3.04 -8.61
N VAL A 460 -9.02 2.16 -9.13
CA VAL A 460 -10.43 2.51 -9.40
C VAL A 460 -11.25 2.58 -8.11
N LEU A 461 -11.00 1.73 -7.10
CA LEU A 461 -11.63 1.89 -5.78
C LEU A 461 -11.27 3.25 -5.16
N SER A 462 -10.00 3.65 -5.27
CA SER A 462 -9.55 4.95 -4.78
C SER A 462 -10.14 6.12 -5.58
N GLU A 463 -10.26 6.02 -6.90
CA GLU A 463 -11.01 7.00 -7.73
C GLU A 463 -12.48 7.09 -7.31
N LEU A 464 -13.03 6.01 -6.76
CA LEU A 464 -14.38 5.97 -6.25
C LEU A 464 -14.54 6.55 -4.83
N GLY A 465 -13.45 6.98 -4.19
CA GLY A 465 -13.46 7.59 -2.86
C GLY A 465 -13.18 6.63 -1.70
N PHE A 466 -12.95 5.34 -1.97
CA PHE A 466 -12.60 4.38 -0.93
C PHE A 466 -11.17 4.56 -0.43
N HIS A 467 -10.95 4.32 0.86
CA HIS A 467 -9.61 4.26 1.41
C HIS A 467 -9.00 2.89 1.14
N VAL A 468 -7.97 2.86 0.29
CA VAL A 468 -7.33 1.62 -0.15
C VAL A 468 -5.88 1.60 0.31
N VAL A 469 -5.55 0.54 1.05
CA VAL A 469 -4.17 0.20 1.45
C VAL A 469 -3.76 -1.06 0.72
N VAL A 470 -2.60 -1.07 0.07
CA VAL A 470 -2.06 -2.25 -0.60
C VAL A 470 -0.85 -2.72 0.16
N VAL A 471 -0.85 -3.96 0.64
CA VAL A 471 0.30 -4.56 1.30
C VAL A 471 0.96 -5.58 0.37
N THR A 472 2.24 -5.38 0.07
CA THR A 472 2.96 -6.17 -0.92
C THR A 472 4.46 -6.27 -0.60
N PRO A 473 5.18 -7.30 -1.07
CA PRO A 473 6.62 -7.38 -0.91
C PRO A 473 7.38 -6.28 -1.66
N LEU A 474 8.48 -5.79 -1.09
CA LEU A 474 9.55 -5.14 -1.85
C LEU A 474 10.50 -6.24 -2.34
N TYR A 475 10.23 -6.77 -3.53
CA TYR A 475 11.05 -7.84 -4.08
C TYR A 475 12.43 -7.35 -4.52
N GLU A 476 13.47 -8.10 -4.16
CA GLU A 476 14.86 -7.78 -4.52
C GLU A 476 15.05 -7.70 -6.05
N SER A 477 14.46 -8.65 -6.79
CA SER A 477 14.48 -8.68 -8.27
C SER A 477 13.88 -7.45 -8.96
N SER A 478 13.08 -6.64 -8.26
CA SER A 478 12.48 -5.41 -8.78
C SER A 478 12.86 -4.16 -7.97
N ARG A 479 13.79 -4.28 -7.01
CA ARG A 479 14.12 -3.26 -6.02
C ARG A 479 14.43 -1.91 -6.65
N GLU A 480 15.36 -1.87 -7.60
CA GLU A 480 15.78 -0.62 -8.25
C GLU A 480 14.59 0.12 -8.90
N ARG A 481 13.74 -0.62 -9.63
CA ARG A 481 12.54 -0.06 -10.26
C ARG A 481 11.57 0.47 -9.22
N ILE A 482 11.32 -0.27 -8.13
CA ILE A 482 10.39 0.13 -7.07
C ILE A 482 10.88 1.40 -6.39
N LEU A 483 12.16 1.42 -5.96
CA LEU A 483 12.76 2.58 -5.31
C LEU A 483 12.73 3.82 -6.21
N LYS A 484 13.04 3.66 -7.50
CA LYS A 484 13.02 4.75 -8.47
C LYS A 484 11.62 5.26 -8.80
N THR A 485 10.63 4.38 -8.89
CA THR A 485 9.28 4.73 -9.38
C THR A 485 8.34 5.16 -8.26
N TYR A 486 8.44 4.52 -7.10
CA TYR A 486 7.47 4.67 -6.00
C TYR A 486 8.08 5.26 -4.72
N ALA A 487 9.41 5.34 -4.63
CA ALA A 487 10.15 5.97 -3.53
C ALA A 487 9.60 5.62 -2.12
N PRO A 488 9.48 4.32 -1.77
CA PRO A 488 9.00 3.91 -0.45
C PRO A 488 9.95 4.44 0.64
N ARG A 489 9.37 4.87 1.76
CA ARG A 489 10.09 5.44 2.90
C ARG A 489 10.04 4.49 4.08
N TYR A 490 11.18 4.35 4.75
CA TYR A 490 11.26 3.61 6.00
C TYR A 490 10.98 4.56 7.15
N ASP A 491 9.83 4.39 7.80
CA ASP A 491 9.39 5.22 8.94
C ASP A 491 9.81 4.59 10.29
N GLY A 492 10.77 3.65 10.30
CA GLY A 492 11.28 3.01 11.53
C GLY A 492 10.49 1.81 12.04
N HIS A 493 9.50 1.33 11.27
CA HIS A 493 8.69 0.16 11.63
C HIS A 493 9.31 -1.14 11.12
N SER A 494 9.49 -2.11 12.00
CA SER A 494 9.97 -3.44 11.68
C SER A 494 9.36 -4.46 12.64
N PHE A 495 9.27 -5.71 12.21
CA PHE A 495 8.90 -6.82 13.08
C PHE A 495 9.91 -7.96 12.96
N SER A 496 9.98 -8.77 14.00
CA SER A 496 10.85 -9.94 14.06
C SER A 496 10.06 -11.19 13.77
N ILE A 497 10.59 -12.07 12.91
CA ILE A 497 10.02 -13.38 12.64
C ILE A 497 11.04 -14.47 12.98
N GLN A 498 10.56 -15.52 13.64
CA GLN A 498 11.38 -16.67 14.03
C GLN A 498 10.78 -17.96 13.49
N PHE A 499 11.65 -18.78 12.89
CA PHE A 499 11.30 -20.10 12.37
C PHE A 499 11.95 -21.20 13.23
N PRO A 500 11.28 -22.35 13.41
CA PRO A 500 11.90 -23.52 14.04
C PRO A 500 12.97 -24.13 13.12
N GLU A 501 13.81 -25.00 13.69
CA GLU A 501 14.73 -25.87 12.96
C GLU A 501 14.41 -27.34 13.24
N PHE A 502 14.51 -28.19 12.22
CA PHE A 502 14.32 -29.64 12.34
C PHE A 502 15.67 -30.35 12.26
N ASP A 503 15.95 -31.21 13.23
CA ASP A 503 17.14 -32.06 13.25
C ASP A 503 16.77 -33.45 12.72
N ASP A 504 17.15 -33.75 11.48
CA ASP A 504 16.84 -35.03 10.83
C ASP A 504 17.47 -36.24 11.56
N MET A 505 18.55 -36.06 12.34
CA MET A 505 19.18 -37.16 13.06
C MET A 505 18.45 -37.49 14.36
N THR A 506 18.08 -36.47 15.13
CA THR A 506 17.40 -36.66 16.41
C THR A 506 15.88 -36.68 16.29
N GLN A 507 15.33 -36.32 15.12
CA GLN A 507 13.91 -36.06 14.89
C GLN A 507 13.35 -34.97 15.83
N GLY A 508 14.24 -34.16 16.41
CA GLY A 508 13.92 -33.11 17.35
C GLY A 508 13.65 -31.79 16.64
N ILE A 509 12.77 -30.98 17.25
CA ILE A 509 12.52 -29.61 16.82
C ILE A 509 13.27 -28.69 17.76
N ARG A 510 14.21 -27.91 17.23
CA ARG A 510 14.91 -26.89 17.99
C ARG A 510 14.21 -25.55 17.77
N ARG A 511 13.93 -24.85 18.86
CA ARG A 511 13.61 -23.41 18.82
C ARG A 511 14.95 -22.68 18.79
N ASN A 512 15.52 -22.31 17.64
CA ASN A 512 16.82 -21.62 17.58
C ASN A 512 16.94 -20.72 16.33
N THR A 513 17.76 -19.66 16.23
CA THR A 513 18.71 -19.03 17.18
C THR A 513 18.78 -17.49 17.07
N ILE A 514 18.21 -16.85 16.04
CA ILE A 514 18.21 -15.38 15.89
C ILE A 514 16.94 -14.99 15.11
N PRO A 515 16.13 -14.02 15.56
CA PRO A 515 14.99 -13.54 14.79
C PRO A 515 15.46 -12.84 13.50
N ASP A 516 14.84 -13.18 12.38
CA ASP A 516 14.99 -12.40 11.14
C ASP A 516 14.14 -11.13 11.26
N VAL A 517 14.67 -9.99 10.85
CA VAL A 517 13.94 -8.70 10.86
C VAL A 517 13.32 -8.47 9.48
N VAL A 518 12.07 -8.04 9.47
CA VAL A 518 11.36 -7.59 8.26
C VAL A 518 11.04 -6.11 8.45
N ASN A 519 11.59 -5.28 7.57
CA ASN A 519 11.34 -3.84 7.59
C ASN A 519 10.02 -3.53 6.88
N ILE A 520 9.31 -2.52 7.37
CA ILE A 520 8.04 -2.07 6.80
C ILE A 520 8.22 -0.66 6.26
N LEU A 521 8.11 -0.51 4.94
CA LEU A 521 8.21 0.78 4.27
C LEU A 521 6.83 1.21 3.77
N ARG A 522 6.62 2.51 3.59
CA ARG A 522 5.37 3.06 3.08
C ARG A 522 5.60 4.00 1.91
N SER A 523 4.72 3.94 0.92
CA SER A 523 4.60 4.94 -0.15
C SER A 523 3.16 5.45 -0.25
N ASN A 524 3.02 6.76 -0.43
CA ASN A 524 1.74 7.41 -0.65
C ASN A 524 1.64 7.81 -2.13
N LEU A 525 0.95 7.00 -2.93
CA LEU A 525 0.88 7.20 -4.38
C LEU A 525 -0.33 8.05 -4.75
N LEU A 526 -0.10 9.30 -5.14
CA LEU A 526 -1.11 10.14 -5.78
C LEU A 526 -0.94 10.08 -7.30
N ARG A 527 -1.97 9.59 -7.99
CA ARG A 527 -1.96 9.45 -9.45
C ARG A 527 -3.25 9.98 -10.04
N VAL A 528 -3.23 10.33 -11.32
CA VAL A 528 -4.44 10.64 -12.09
C VAL A 528 -4.65 9.53 -13.08
N LYS A 529 -5.73 8.78 -12.89
CA LYS A 529 -6.14 7.65 -13.72
C LYS A 529 -7.60 7.90 -14.13
N HIS A 530 -7.94 7.56 -15.37
CA HIS A 530 -9.27 7.84 -15.96
C HIS A 530 -9.80 9.29 -15.84
N GLY A 531 -8.92 10.28 -15.65
CA GLY A 531 -9.32 11.68 -15.43
C GLY A 531 -9.72 12.00 -13.98
N LYS A 532 -9.65 11.03 -13.06
CA LYS A 532 -9.89 11.19 -11.63
C LYS A 532 -8.58 11.02 -10.84
N ARG A 533 -8.47 11.69 -9.69
CA ARG A 533 -7.33 11.54 -8.78
C ARG A 533 -7.54 10.25 -7.98
N CYS A 534 -6.56 9.35 -7.97
CA CYS A 534 -6.49 8.22 -7.06
C CYS A 534 -5.34 8.42 -6.06
N ARG A 535 -5.60 8.06 -4.81
CA ARG A 535 -4.60 7.96 -3.75
C ARG A 535 -4.58 6.55 -3.20
N VAL A 536 -3.51 5.83 -3.47
CA VAL A 536 -3.29 4.46 -2.98
C VAL A 536 -2.11 4.49 -2.02
N GLU A 537 -2.32 3.96 -0.81
CA GLU A 537 -1.25 3.83 0.18
C GLU A 537 -0.66 2.42 0.05
N VAL A 538 0.65 2.31 -0.14
CA VAL A 538 1.33 1.03 -0.37
C VAL A 538 2.29 0.75 0.77
N LEU A 539 2.07 -0.36 1.47
CA LEU A 539 2.94 -0.88 2.51
C LEU A 539 3.80 -2.00 1.92
N TYR A 540 5.10 -1.86 2.10
CA TYR A 540 6.12 -2.73 1.57
C TYR A 540 6.75 -3.54 2.69
N LEU A 541 6.81 -4.85 2.50
CA LEU A 541 7.59 -5.75 3.36
C LEU A 541 8.96 -5.96 2.73
N GLU A 542 10.02 -5.62 3.45
CA GLU A 542 11.40 -5.76 2.98
C GLU A 542 12.13 -6.81 3.81
N ASN A 543 12.52 -7.89 3.13
CA ASN A 543 13.46 -8.90 3.62
C ASN A 543 14.02 -9.68 2.42
N ALA A 544 15.28 -9.46 2.06
CA ALA A 544 15.88 -10.04 0.85
C ALA A 544 15.98 -11.58 0.87
N LYS A 545 15.98 -12.20 2.06
CA LYS A 545 16.08 -13.67 2.23
C LYS A 545 14.81 -14.39 1.76
N TYR A 546 13.64 -13.83 2.06
CA TYR A 546 12.34 -14.45 1.72
C TYR A 546 11.63 -13.76 0.54
N LEU A 547 11.93 -12.48 0.29
CA LEU A 547 11.25 -11.66 -0.71
C LEU A 547 12.23 -11.29 -1.85
N ASP A 548 12.84 -12.30 -2.46
CA ASP A 548 13.75 -12.17 -3.61
C ASP A 548 12.99 -11.96 -4.95
N PHE A 549 12.00 -12.80 -5.26
CA PHE A 549 11.18 -12.74 -6.47
C PHE A 549 9.74 -13.24 -6.24
N PRO A 550 8.76 -12.80 -7.06
CA PRO A 550 7.37 -13.25 -6.96
C PRO A 550 7.22 -14.77 -7.05
N TYR A 551 6.46 -15.35 -6.11
CA TYR A 551 6.25 -16.81 -5.97
C TYR A 551 7.53 -17.64 -5.86
N GLY A 552 8.62 -17.04 -5.37
CA GLY A 552 9.88 -17.72 -5.26
C GLY A 552 9.95 -18.82 -4.21
N GLY A 553 11.10 -19.48 -4.20
CA GLY A 553 11.47 -20.54 -3.27
C GLY A 553 11.63 -21.90 -3.94
N MET A 554 12.74 -22.56 -3.62
CA MET A 554 13.16 -23.82 -4.25
C MET A 554 12.45 -25.04 -3.66
N THR A 555 12.18 -25.00 -2.35
CA THR A 555 11.56 -26.10 -1.61
C THR A 555 10.16 -25.70 -1.15
N CYS A 556 9.32 -26.69 -0.83
CA CYS A 556 8.00 -26.42 -0.25
C CYS A 556 8.12 -25.68 1.07
N GLU A 557 9.10 -26.03 1.92
CA GLU A 557 9.36 -25.32 3.16
C GLU A 557 9.68 -23.84 2.94
N ASP A 558 10.54 -23.51 1.98
CA ASP A 558 10.88 -22.12 1.67
C ASP A 558 9.61 -21.34 1.25
N LYS A 559 8.75 -21.95 0.42
CA LYS A 559 7.45 -21.37 0.05
C LYS A 559 6.53 -21.14 1.25
N LEU A 560 6.47 -22.07 2.20
CA LEU A 560 5.71 -21.92 3.45
C LEU A 560 6.26 -20.77 4.32
N ARG A 561 7.58 -20.67 4.46
CA ARG A 561 8.24 -19.56 5.18
C ARG A 561 7.88 -18.21 4.57
N ARG A 562 7.92 -18.12 3.24
CA ARG A 562 7.55 -16.91 2.47
C ARG A 562 6.08 -16.53 2.63
N ALA A 563 5.19 -17.52 2.60
CA ALA A 563 3.76 -17.29 2.86
C ALA A 563 3.52 -16.73 4.27
N ARG A 564 4.23 -17.24 5.29
CA ARG A 564 4.17 -16.69 6.65
C ARG A 564 4.71 -15.26 6.70
N VAL A 565 5.88 -14.98 6.12
CA VAL A 565 6.46 -13.62 6.08
C VAL A 565 5.47 -12.61 5.50
N LEU A 566 4.82 -12.96 4.38
CA LEU A 566 3.85 -12.06 3.74
C LEU A 566 2.54 -11.96 4.52
N SER A 567 1.97 -13.08 4.97
CA SER A 567 0.67 -13.10 5.67
C SER A 567 0.76 -12.45 7.06
N GLN A 568 1.78 -12.82 7.84
CA GLN A 568 2.03 -12.23 9.16
C GLN A 568 2.47 -10.78 9.01
N GLY A 569 3.43 -10.51 8.11
CA GLY A 569 3.92 -9.16 7.87
C GLY A 569 2.86 -8.19 7.37
N ALA A 570 1.82 -8.67 6.68
CA ALA A 570 0.70 -7.82 6.30
C ALA A 570 -0.11 -7.32 7.50
N LEU A 571 -0.37 -8.19 8.49
CA LEU A 571 -1.02 -7.78 9.75
C LEU A 571 -0.11 -6.84 10.53
N GLU A 572 1.19 -7.14 10.63
CA GLU A 572 2.16 -6.25 11.29
C GLU A 572 2.24 -4.88 10.63
N ALA A 573 2.22 -4.81 9.30
CA ALA A 573 2.24 -3.55 8.58
C ALA A 573 0.98 -2.72 8.81
N LEU A 574 -0.20 -3.35 8.81
CA LEU A 574 -1.46 -2.66 9.09
C LEU A 574 -1.49 -2.13 10.53
N ARG A 575 -1.03 -2.93 11.50
CA ARG A 575 -0.90 -2.57 12.92
C ARG A 575 0.09 -1.43 13.13
N ALA A 576 1.28 -1.50 12.53
CA ALA A 576 2.34 -0.51 12.70
C ALA A 576 1.94 0.91 12.28
N TYR A 577 1.08 1.04 11.26
CA TYR A 577 0.58 2.32 10.78
C TYR A 577 -0.84 2.66 11.28
N ASN A 578 -1.35 1.94 12.29
CA ASN A 578 -2.70 2.16 12.88
C ASN A 578 -3.83 2.14 11.83
N TYR A 579 -3.77 1.22 10.86
CA TYR A 579 -4.89 0.96 9.95
C TYR A 579 -5.85 -0.04 10.58
N TYR A 580 -7.14 0.29 10.56
CA TYR A 580 -8.24 -0.54 11.05
C TYR A 580 -9.09 -0.98 9.84
N PRO A 581 -8.66 -2.03 9.10
CA PRO A 581 -9.35 -2.45 7.89
C PRO A 581 -10.72 -3.05 8.23
N SER A 582 -11.76 -2.55 7.58
CA SER A 582 -13.07 -3.21 7.60
C SER A 582 -13.00 -4.51 6.81
N ILE A 583 -12.19 -4.52 5.74
CA ILE A 583 -12.00 -5.68 4.87
C ILE A 583 -10.52 -5.86 4.59
N ILE A 584 -10.05 -7.10 4.73
CA ILE A 584 -8.79 -7.54 4.13
C ILE A 584 -9.13 -8.48 2.97
N GLN A 585 -8.70 -8.11 1.76
CA GLN A 585 -8.71 -9.01 0.62
C GLN A 585 -7.35 -9.67 0.45
N THR A 586 -7.30 -10.98 0.54
CA THR A 586 -6.08 -11.77 0.31
C THR A 586 -6.10 -12.32 -1.12
N ASN A 587 -5.03 -12.14 -1.87
CA ASN A 587 -4.92 -12.60 -3.26
C ASN A 587 -3.84 -13.69 -3.36
N GLU A 588 -4.24 -14.87 -3.84
CA GLU A 588 -3.34 -16.03 -4.04
C GLU A 588 -2.73 -16.65 -2.77
N TRP A 589 -2.20 -17.87 -2.93
CA TRP A 589 -1.72 -18.73 -1.84
C TRP A 589 -0.71 -18.12 -0.86
N PRO A 590 0.21 -17.20 -1.24
CA PRO A 590 1.15 -16.61 -0.28
C PRO A 590 0.47 -15.80 0.84
N THR A 591 -0.81 -15.46 0.67
CA THR A 591 -1.58 -14.60 1.58
C THR A 591 -2.65 -15.36 2.38
N TRP A 592 -2.81 -16.66 2.14
CA TRP A 592 -3.91 -17.46 2.67
C TRP A 592 -3.72 -17.93 4.12
N LEU A 593 -2.55 -17.67 4.74
CA LEU A 593 -2.38 -17.87 6.20
C LEU A 593 -2.96 -16.72 7.01
N LEU A 594 -3.12 -15.54 6.42
CA LEU A 594 -3.67 -14.36 7.09
C LEU A 594 -5.03 -14.60 7.75
N PRO A 595 -6.06 -15.16 7.08
CA PRO A 595 -7.33 -15.46 7.73
C PRO A 595 -7.20 -16.47 8.87
N ALA A 596 -6.25 -17.42 8.78
CA ALA A 596 -6.00 -18.37 9.86
C ALA A 596 -5.44 -17.66 11.11
N TYR A 597 -4.55 -16.68 10.92
CA TYR A 597 -3.97 -15.90 12.01
C TYR A 597 -5.02 -15.05 12.73
N LEU A 598 -5.87 -14.35 11.99
CA LEU A 598 -6.97 -13.57 12.57
C LEU A 598 -7.97 -14.43 13.36
N LYS A 599 -8.07 -15.72 13.04
CA LYS A 599 -9.06 -16.63 13.63
C LYS A 599 -8.53 -17.42 14.83
N ARG A 600 -7.23 -17.75 14.84
CA ARG A 600 -6.64 -18.68 15.82
C ARG A 600 -5.44 -18.15 16.58
N TRP A 601 -4.73 -17.15 16.05
CA TRP A 601 -3.54 -16.62 16.72
C TRP A 601 -3.97 -15.52 17.70
N PRO A 602 -3.85 -15.72 19.03
CA PRO A 602 -4.42 -14.80 20.03
C PRO A 602 -3.95 -13.35 19.87
N GLU A 603 -2.67 -13.16 19.53
CA GLU A 603 -2.07 -11.84 19.30
C GLU A 603 -2.80 -11.02 18.23
N TYR A 604 -3.36 -11.66 17.19
CA TYR A 604 -4.10 -10.95 16.14
C TYR A 604 -5.61 -11.04 16.28
N HIS A 605 -6.13 -12.15 16.80
CA HIS A 605 -7.56 -12.37 17.03
C HIS A 605 -8.13 -11.39 18.07
N GLU A 606 -7.36 -11.08 19.11
CA GLU A 606 -7.77 -10.17 20.18
C GLU A 606 -7.32 -8.71 19.94
N ASP A 607 -6.61 -8.45 18.84
CA ASP A 607 -6.09 -7.12 18.53
C ASP A 607 -7.22 -6.15 18.11
N PRO A 608 -7.36 -4.98 18.76
CA PRO A 608 -8.35 -3.98 18.40
C PRO A 608 -8.29 -3.50 16.94
N HIS A 609 -7.14 -3.60 16.27
CA HIS A 609 -6.99 -3.26 14.85
C HIS A 609 -7.84 -4.14 13.94
N PHE A 610 -8.05 -5.39 14.34
CA PHE A 610 -8.70 -6.41 13.52
C PHE A 610 -10.05 -6.89 14.05
N ALA A 611 -10.51 -6.38 15.20
CA ALA A 611 -11.74 -6.81 15.86
C ALA A 611 -13.01 -6.74 14.99
N ARG A 612 -13.06 -5.86 13.98
CA ARG A 612 -14.18 -5.73 13.01
C ARG A 612 -13.79 -6.11 11.59
N THR A 613 -12.59 -6.65 11.39
CA THR A 613 -12.08 -7.00 10.07
C THR A 613 -12.73 -8.27 9.56
N ARG A 614 -13.16 -8.24 8.30
CA ARG A 614 -13.64 -9.43 7.57
C ARG A 614 -12.68 -9.76 6.45
N VAL A 615 -12.42 -11.04 6.23
CA VAL A 615 -11.47 -11.50 5.20
C VAL A 615 -12.21 -12.05 3.98
N GLY A 616 -11.96 -11.45 2.82
CA GLY A 616 -12.41 -11.94 1.52
C GLY A 616 -11.24 -12.49 0.71
N SER A 617 -11.14 -13.80 0.53
CA SER A 617 -10.01 -14.40 -0.20
C SER A 617 -10.33 -14.62 -1.67
N MET A 618 -9.49 -14.10 -2.55
CA MET A 618 -9.65 -14.19 -4.01
C MET A 618 -8.70 -15.22 -4.60
N MET A 619 -9.28 -16.19 -5.33
CA MET A 619 -8.57 -17.18 -6.14
C MET A 619 -8.59 -16.76 -7.62
N HIS A 620 -7.43 -16.42 -8.16
CA HIS A 620 -7.28 -16.10 -9.58
C HIS A 620 -7.00 -17.34 -10.41
N ASN A 621 -6.37 -18.37 -9.84
CA ASN A 621 -6.27 -19.68 -10.46
C ASN A 621 -6.61 -20.80 -9.44
N PRO A 622 -7.80 -21.41 -9.53
CA PRO A 622 -8.25 -22.38 -8.54
C PRO A 622 -7.73 -23.80 -8.75
N HIS A 623 -6.99 -24.07 -9.83
CA HIS A 623 -6.45 -25.41 -10.06
C HIS A 623 -5.37 -25.74 -9.00
N PRO A 624 -5.39 -26.94 -8.36
CA PRO A 624 -4.47 -27.28 -7.26
C PRO A 624 -2.98 -27.14 -7.58
N SER A 625 -2.57 -27.28 -8.86
CA SER A 625 -1.19 -27.08 -9.29
C SER A 625 -0.66 -25.65 -9.11
N TYR A 626 -1.53 -24.67 -8.85
CA TYR A 626 -1.18 -23.28 -8.57
C TYR A 626 -1.20 -22.96 -7.07
N SER A 627 -1.51 -23.94 -6.21
CA SER A 627 -1.42 -23.86 -4.76
C SER A 627 -0.21 -24.62 -4.23
N ILE A 628 0.01 -24.56 -2.92
CA ILE A 628 1.03 -25.32 -2.20
C ILE A 628 0.36 -26.37 -1.33
N VAL A 629 0.76 -27.62 -1.58
CA VAL A 629 0.37 -28.80 -0.80
C VAL A 629 1.65 -29.48 -0.35
N MET A 630 1.77 -29.72 0.96
CA MET A 630 2.88 -30.43 1.58
C MET A 630 2.38 -31.74 2.16
N ASP A 631 2.75 -32.84 1.51
CA ASP A 631 2.47 -34.19 1.96
C ASP A 631 3.73 -34.76 2.64
N GLU A 632 3.77 -34.67 3.97
CA GLU A 632 4.87 -35.15 4.80
C GLU A 632 4.38 -36.36 5.61
N ALA A 633 4.94 -37.54 5.32
CA ALA A 633 4.57 -38.79 5.98
C ALA A 633 5.04 -38.85 7.44
N ASN A 634 6.16 -38.20 7.76
CA ASN A 634 6.70 -38.18 9.11
C ASN A 634 5.90 -37.22 10.02
N PRO A 635 5.24 -37.72 11.08
CA PRO A 635 4.39 -36.89 11.93
C PRO A 635 5.17 -35.79 12.68
N PHE A 636 6.42 -36.04 13.08
CA PHE A 636 7.26 -35.04 13.75
C PHE A 636 7.66 -33.92 12.79
N LYS A 637 8.03 -34.28 11.55
CA LYS A 637 8.39 -33.32 10.51
C LYS A 637 7.16 -32.54 10.00
N ARG A 638 5.99 -33.19 9.97
CA ARG A 638 4.71 -32.51 9.73
C ARG A 638 4.36 -31.50 10.82
N TYR A 639 4.55 -31.86 12.09
CA TYR A 639 4.39 -30.93 13.21
C TYR A 639 5.35 -29.74 13.09
N TYR A 640 6.61 -30.00 12.73
CA TYR A 640 7.58 -28.95 12.40
C TYR A 640 7.07 -27.99 11.32
N TYR A 641 6.53 -28.49 10.21
CA TYR A 641 6.01 -27.62 9.15
C TYR A 641 4.79 -26.81 9.58
N CYS A 642 3.95 -27.32 10.49
CA CYS A 642 2.89 -26.52 11.10
C CYS A 642 3.51 -25.33 11.88
N LEU A 643 4.55 -25.58 12.67
CA LEU A 643 5.26 -24.52 13.39
C LEU A 643 5.95 -23.52 12.44
N VAL A 644 6.43 -23.98 11.26
CA VAL A 644 6.98 -23.09 10.22
C VAL A 644 5.93 -22.08 9.75
N ILE A 645 4.70 -22.52 9.50
CA ILE A 645 3.58 -21.62 9.13
C ILE A 645 2.96 -20.89 10.33
N GLY A 646 3.52 -21.04 11.53
CA GLY A 646 3.07 -20.35 12.74
C GLY A 646 1.82 -20.95 13.40
N LEU A 647 1.48 -22.21 13.09
CA LEU A 647 0.34 -22.91 13.68
C LEU A 647 0.80 -24.17 14.43
N ASP A 648 0.09 -24.55 15.49
CA ASP A 648 0.38 -25.77 16.25
C ASP A 648 -0.48 -26.93 15.73
N ALA A 649 0.12 -28.07 15.38
CA ALA A 649 -0.65 -29.20 14.82
C ALA A 649 -1.50 -29.97 15.84
N VAL A 650 -1.44 -29.65 17.14
CA VAL A 650 -2.34 -30.19 18.16
C VAL A 650 -3.51 -29.23 18.35
N GLY A 651 -3.22 -27.96 18.64
CA GLY A 651 -4.24 -26.94 18.93
C GLY A 651 -5.00 -26.44 17.70
N HIS A 652 -4.39 -26.50 16.51
CA HIS A 652 -4.94 -25.96 15.26
C HIS A 652 -5.09 -27.02 14.16
N ALA A 653 -5.10 -28.31 14.52
CA ALA A 653 -5.16 -29.43 13.58
C ALA A 653 -6.33 -29.33 12.60
N ASP A 654 -7.48 -28.82 13.06
CA ASP A 654 -8.70 -28.66 12.27
C ASP A 654 -8.52 -27.71 11.07
N ILE A 655 -7.64 -26.71 11.21
CA ILE A 655 -7.34 -25.75 10.14
C ILE A 655 -6.06 -26.07 9.38
N CYS A 656 -4.96 -26.41 10.07
CA CYS A 656 -3.64 -26.51 9.45
C CYS A 656 -3.40 -27.86 8.78
N LEU A 657 -4.21 -28.87 9.09
CA LEU A 657 -4.17 -30.19 8.46
C LEU A 657 -5.44 -30.43 7.64
N ASP A 658 -5.23 -30.92 6.42
CA ASP A 658 -6.23 -31.38 5.48
C ASP A 658 -6.28 -32.91 5.49
N SER A 659 -7.46 -33.48 5.68
CA SER A 659 -7.68 -34.94 5.75
C SER A 659 -8.31 -35.53 4.48
N ASP A 660 -8.64 -34.69 3.49
CA ASP A 660 -9.34 -35.11 2.26
C ASP A 660 -8.53 -36.12 1.42
N GLY A 661 -7.20 -36.14 1.59
CA GLY A 661 -6.27 -37.05 0.88
C GLY A 661 -5.98 -38.37 1.60
N GLY A 662 -6.70 -38.72 2.67
CA GLY A 662 -6.46 -39.92 3.47
C GLY A 662 -5.36 -39.77 4.53
N ASN A 663 -4.21 -39.17 4.17
CA ASN A 663 -3.17 -38.76 5.13
C ASN A 663 -3.29 -37.27 5.46
N PRO A 664 -3.14 -36.85 6.73
CA PRO A 664 -3.15 -35.42 7.08
C PRO A 664 -2.00 -34.69 6.39
N ARG A 665 -2.30 -33.66 5.61
CA ARG A 665 -1.33 -32.86 4.85
C ARG A 665 -1.53 -31.37 5.09
N ILE A 666 -0.53 -30.54 4.80
CA ILE A 666 -0.69 -29.09 4.88
C ILE A 666 -1.09 -28.59 3.49
N ASP A 667 -2.31 -28.08 3.36
CA ASP A 667 -2.84 -27.53 2.11
C ASP A 667 -3.29 -26.08 2.30
N MET A 668 -2.63 -25.16 1.59
CA MET A 668 -2.90 -23.73 1.70
C MET A 668 -4.31 -23.36 1.24
N ALA A 669 -4.86 -24.06 0.23
CA ALA A 669 -6.22 -23.83 -0.24
C ALA A 669 -7.23 -24.32 0.80
N SER A 670 -6.99 -25.49 1.41
CA SER A 670 -7.83 -26.01 2.52
C SER A 670 -7.84 -25.04 3.71
N ILE A 671 -6.66 -24.52 4.12
CA ILE A 671 -6.55 -23.51 5.18
C ILE A 671 -7.40 -22.28 4.85
N MET A 672 -7.26 -21.73 3.64
CA MET A 672 -8.06 -20.58 3.17
C MET A 672 -9.56 -20.87 3.25
N LEU A 673 -9.99 -22.03 2.71
CA LEU A 673 -11.39 -22.46 2.63
C LEU A 673 -12.05 -22.56 4.01
N LYS A 674 -11.31 -23.05 5.00
CA LYS A 674 -11.80 -23.22 6.39
C LYS A 674 -11.80 -21.92 7.20
N THR A 675 -10.88 -20.99 6.89
CA THR A 675 -10.62 -19.83 7.76
C THR A 675 -11.25 -18.54 7.29
N SER A 676 -11.28 -18.26 5.99
CA SER A 676 -11.77 -16.99 5.41
C SER A 676 -13.25 -16.77 5.65
N ASP A 677 -13.68 -15.51 5.87
CA ASP A 677 -15.10 -15.17 5.99
C ASP A 677 -15.82 -15.38 4.66
N TYR A 678 -15.21 -14.96 3.56
CA TYR A 678 -15.78 -15.08 2.21
C TYR A 678 -14.70 -15.47 1.22
N ILE A 679 -15.12 -16.16 0.15
CA ILE A 679 -14.21 -16.59 -0.91
C ILE A 679 -14.75 -16.14 -2.25
N GLY A 680 -13.86 -15.73 -3.13
CA GLY A 680 -14.18 -15.33 -4.49
C GLY A 680 -13.27 -15.97 -5.52
N THR A 681 -13.81 -16.19 -6.71
CA THR A 681 -13.03 -16.43 -7.92
C THR A 681 -13.39 -15.42 -8.99
N VAL A 682 -12.53 -15.31 -10.02
CA VAL A 682 -12.56 -14.23 -11.01
C VAL A 682 -13.59 -14.42 -12.14
N SER A 683 -14.48 -15.42 -12.05
CA SER A 683 -15.68 -15.48 -12.90
C SER A 683 -16.78 -16.38 -12.34
N ARG A 684 -18.03 -16.09 -12.69
CA ARG A 684 -19.19 -16.95 -12.36
C ARG A 684 -19.12 -18.31 -13.04
N ALA A 685 -18.51 -18.39 -14.23
CA ALA A 685 -18.34 -19.65 -14.95
C ALA A 685 -17.33 -20.56 -14.24
N MET A 686 -16.18 -20.01 -13.83
CA MET A 686 -15.18 -20.76 -13.06
C MET A 686 -15.76 -21.25 -11.73
N LYS A 687 -16.50 -20.38 -11.00
CA LYS A 687 -17.22 -20.77 -9.78
C LYS A 687 -18.11 -22.01 -9.99
N ARG A 688 -18.91 -22.01 -11.07
CA ARG A 688 -19.78 -23.16 -11.40
C ARG A 688 -18.98 -24.41 -11.70
N ARG A 689 -17.85 -24.27 -12.39
CA ARG A 689 -16.96 -25.37 -12.73
C ARG A 689 -16.31 -25.99 -11.50
N MET A 690 -15.84 -25.17 -10.56
CA MET A 690 -15.31 -25.62 -9.27
C MET A 690 -16.31 -26.46 -8.47
N LEU A 691 -17.60 -26.11 -8.54
CA LEU A 691 -18.68 -26.88 -7.90
C LEU A 691 -19.06 -28.15 -8.66
N ALA A 692 -18.94 -28.14 -10.00
CA ALA A 692 -19.37 -29.24 -10.87
C ALA A 692 -18.29 -30.29 -11.16
N GLU A 693 -17.00 -29.93 -11.04
CA GLU A 693 -15.86 -30.78 -11.38
C GLU A 693 -14.97 -31.05 -10.14
N PRO A 694 -15.48 -31.78 -9.13
CA PRO A 694 -14.78 -32.01 -7.86
C PRO A 694 -13.43 -32.72 -8.01
N ALA A 695 -13.30 -33.60 -9.01
CA ALA A 695 -12.06 -34.33 -9.29
C ALA A 695 -10.93 -33.42 -9.80
N VAL A 696 -11.25 -32.26 -10.36
CA VAL A 696 -10.28 -31.31 -10.92
C VAL A 696 -9.84 -30.31 -9.85
N PHE A 697 -10.79 -29.73 -9.11
CA PHE A 697 -10.52 -28.61 -8.20
C PHE A 697 -10.28 -29.02 -6.74
N GLN A 698 -10.56 -30.29 -6.39
CA GLN A 698 -10.50 -30.80 -5.01
C GLN A 698 -11.42 -30.02 -4.05
N HIS A 699 -11.48 -30.42 -2.77
CA HIS A 699 -12.24 -29.74 -1.71
C HIS A 699 -13.70 -29.37 -2.03
N ALA A 700 -14.37 -30.15 -2.88
CA ALA A 700 -15.69 -29.82 -3.37
C ALA A 700 -16.74 -29.66 -2.26
N HIS A 701 -16.58 -30.40 -1.16
CA HIS A 701 -17.45 -30.30 0.00
C HIS A 701 -17.34 -28.92 0.68
N LEU A 702 -16.13 -28.34 0.79
CA LEU A 702 -15.92 -26.99 1.33
C LEU A 702 -16.51 -25.92 0.41
N PHE A 703 -16.29 -26.04 -0.91
CA PHE A 703 -16.89 -25.12 -1.87
C PHE A 703 -18.42 -25.16 -1.84
N ALA A 704 -19.01 -26.36 -1.79
CA ALA A 704 -20.46 -26.53 -1.70
C ALA A 704 -21.02 -25.97 -0.39
N GLN A 705 -20.32 -26.16 0.74
CA GLN A 705 -20.70 -25.60 2.03
C GLN A 705 -20.70 -24.07 1.99
N LEU A 706 -19.64 -23.45 1.46
CA LEU A 706 -19.55 -21.99 1.33
C LEU A 706 -20.61 -21.46 0.37
N GLU A 707 -20.93 -22.18 -0.70
CA GLU A 707 -22.01 -21.81 -1.62
C GLU A 707 -23.37 -21.83 -0.94
N ALA A 708 -23.68 -22.89 -0.19
CA ALA A 708 -24.92 -23.01 0.56
C ALA A 708 -25.09 -21.90 1.61
N GLN A 709 -23.98 -21.39 2.14
CA GLN A 709 -23.95 -20.26 3.08
C GLN A 709 -23.96 -18.89 2.40
N GLY A 710 -23.96 -18.82 1.06
CA GLY A 710 -23.88 -17.55 0.32
C GLY A 710 -22.51 -16.86 0.42
N ARG A 711 -21.46 -17.59 0.80
CA ARG A 711 -20.11 -17.08 1.10
C ARG A 711 -19.11 -17.26 -0.05
N PHE A 712 -19.54 -17.82 -1.18
CA PHE A 712 -18.69 -18.06 -2.36
C PHE A 712 -19.13 -17.19 -3.56
N PHE A 713 -18.23 -16.36 -4.08
CA PHE A 713 -18.52 -15.40 -5.15
C PHE A 713 -17.78 -15.70 -6.45
N GLY A 714 -18.41 -15.37 -7.57
CA GLY A 714 -17.76 -15.29 -8.88
C GLY A 714 -17.88 -13.88 -9.42
N ARG A 715 -16.76 -13.14 -9.47
CA ARG A 715 -16.71 -11.73 -9.86
C ARG A 715 -15.72 -11.53 -11.00
N ARG A 716 -16.15 -10.90 -12.09
CA ARG A 716 -15.32 -10.75 -13.29
C ARG A 716 -14.32 -9.61 -13.12
N ASN A 717 -13.07 -9.85 -13.51
CA ASN A 717 -12.06 -8.80 -13.59
C ASN A 717 -12.36 -7.81 -14.73
N GLY A 718 -12.13 -6.52 -14.46
CA GLY A 718 -12.11 -5.49 -15.49
C GLY A 718 -10.72 -5.21 -16.05
N PHE A 719 -10.68 -4.28 -17.00
CA PHE A 719 -9.46 -3.74 -17.58
C PHE A 719 -9.65 -2.26 -17.95
N ASN A 720 -8.58 -1.47 -17.85
CA ASN A 720 -8.61 -0.04 -18.17
C ASN A 720 -8.64 0.24 -19.70
N MET A 721 -9.66 -0.29 -20.38
CA MET A 721 -9.81 -0.29 -21.85
C MET A 721 -9.77 1.11 -22.46
N ALA A 722 -10.52 2.06 -21.90
CA ALA A 722 -10.59 3.40 -22.47
C ALA A 722 -9.24 4.14 -22.38
N ALA A 723 -8.52 4.00 -21.26
CA ALA A 723 -7.17 4.53 -21.12
C ALA A 723 -6.21 3.87 -22.13
N ARG A 724 -6.34 2.55 -22.33
CA ARG A 724 -5.56 1.81 -23.31
C ARG A 724 -5.81 2.29 -24.74
N GLN A 725 -7.07 2.50 -25.12
CA GLN A 725 -7.45 3.04 -26.43
C GLN A 725 -6.90 4.45 -26.65
N ARG A 726 -7.03 5.36 -25.68
CA ARG A 726 -6.46 6.71 -25.76
C ARG A 726 -4.94 6.66 -26.02
N PHE A 727 -4.23 5.79 -25.30
CA PHE A 727 -2.79 5.60 -25.43
C PHE A 727 -2.39 5.01 -26.78
N TRP A 728 -2.93 3.85 -27.17
CA TRP A 728 -2.54 3.14 -28.40
C TRP A 728 -2.92 3.86 -29.69
N PHE A 729 -4.00 4.64 -29.68
CA PHE A 729 -4.51 5.36 -30.85
C PHE A 729 -4.23 6.88 -30.81
N ARG A 730 -3.47 7.35 -29.81
CA ARG A 730 -3.15 8.77 -29.60
C ARG A 730 -4.41 9.64 -29.76
N SER A 731 -5.44 9.31 -29.01
CA SER A 731 -6.76 9.96 -29.08
C SER A 731 -7.14 10.60 -27.75
N LYS A 732 -7.80 11.76 -27.80
CA LYS A 732 -8.28 12.45 -26.59
C LYS A 732 -9.48 11.72 -25.96
N LYS A 733 -10.38 11.19 -26.80
CA LYS A 733 -11.57 10.43 -26.39
C LYS A 733 -11.45 8.95 -26.78
N SER A 734 -11.99 8.06 -25.94
CA SER A 734 -12.19 6.64 -26.26
C SER A 734 -13.55 6.45 -26.95
N ILE A 735 -13.66 5.44 -27.83
CA ILE A 735 -14.95 5.11 -28.47
C ILE A 735 -16.00 4.62 -27.45
N LEU A 736 -15.56 4.09 -26.29
CA LEU A 736 -16.41 3.63 -25.19
C LEU A 736 -17.03 4.79 -24.40
N GLU A 737 -16.47 5.98 -24.49
CA GLU A 737 -16.85 7.18 -23.72
C GLU A 737 -17.54 8.25 -24.58
N VAL A 738 -17.83 7.93 -25.84
CA VAL A 738 -18.45 8.85 -26.80
C VAL A 738 -19.85 8.37 -27.11
N TYR A 739 -20.87 9.20 -26.98
CA TYR A 739 -22.26 8.85 -27.29
C TYR A 739 -22.59 9.09 -28.77
N ASP A 740 -22.18 10.25 -29.32
CA ASP A 740 -22.52 10.64 -30.69
C ASP A 740 -22.07 9.61 -31.74
N LYS A 741 -23.03 9.17 -32.56
CA LYS A 741 -22.81 8.15 -33.59
C LYS A 741 -21.81 8.63 -34.66
N ALA A 742 -21.85 9.90 -35.05
CA ALA A 742 -20.94 10.44 -36.06
C ALA A 742 -19.50 10.51 -35.53
N ALA A 743 -19.31 10.94 -34.29
CA ALA A 743 -18.04 10.95 -33.59
C ALA A 743 -17.46 9.53 -33.42
N ARG A 744 -18.28 8.54 -33.03
CA ARG A 744 -17.85 7.13 -32.99
C ARG A 744 -17.37 6.65 -34.35
N LYS A 745 -18.09 6.98 -35.43
CA LYS A 745 -17.69 6.61 -36.80
C LYS A 745 -16.34 7.22 -37.18
N ARG A 746 -16.08 8.49 -36.82
CA ARG A 746 -14.79 9.15 -37.03
C ARG A 746 -13.66 8.50 -36.21
N LEU A 747 -13.91 8.17 -34.94
CA LEU A 747 -12.95 7.47 -34.08
C LEU A 747 -12.62 6.08 -34.62
N PHE A 748 -13.64 5.32 -35.01
CA PHE A 748 -13.45 4.01 -35.62
C PHE A 748 -12.59 4.10 -36.89
N ALA A 749 -12.89 5.03 -37.80
CA ALA A 749 -12.06 5.24 -38.99
C ALA A 749 -10.59 5.56 -38.66
N LYS A 750 -10.34 6.40 -37.64
CA LYS A 750 -9.00 6.68 -37.14
C LYS A 750 -8.33 5.42 -36.58
N TYR A 751 -9.03 4.63 -35.78
CA TYR A 751 -8.50 3.42 -35.16
C TYR A 751 -8.19 2.37 -36.23
N SER A 752 -9.08 2.18 -37.21
CA SER A 752 -8.85 1.30 -38.37
C SER A 752 -7.61 1.73 -39.17
N ARG A 753 -7.39 3.03 -39.40
CA ARG A 753 -6.16 3.53 -40.04
C ARG A 753 -4.92 3.20 -39.22
N ALA A 754 -4.98 3.34 -37.91
CA ALA A 754 -3.87 3.00 -37.03
C ALA A 754 -3.57 1.49 -37.00
N LYS A 755 -4.59 0.62 -37.08
CA LYS A 755 -4.40 -0.83 -37.26
C LYS A 755 -3.67 -1.15 -38.56
N LYS A 756 -4.09 -0.52 -39.67
CA LYS A 756 -3.41 -0.68 -40.98
C LYS A 756 -1.92 -0.28 -40.94
N LEU A 757 -1.55 0.70 -40.11
CA LEU A 757 -0.14 1.09 -39.91
C LEU A 757 0.60 0.18 -38.92
N ALA A 758 -0.09 -0.36 -37.91
CA ALA A 758 0.50 -1.24 -36.92
C ALA A 758 0.85 -2.62 -37.50
N LYS A 759 0.10 -3.10 -38.50
CA LYS A 759 0.34 -4.38 -39.17
C LYS A 759 1.74 -4.47 -39.82
N PRO A 760 2.14 -3.58 -40.74
CA PRO A 760 3.49 -3.63 -41.31
C PRO A 760 4.56 -3.34 -40.27
N ALA A 761 4.26 -2.55 -39.23
CA ALA A 761 5.20 -2.34 -38.12
C ALA A 761 5.42 -3.60 -37.28
N LEU A 762 4.42 -4.49 -37.16
CA LEU A 762 4.58 -5.81 -36.55
C LEU A 762 5.38 -6.75 -37.48
N GLN A 763 5.06 -6.74 -38.78
CA GLN A 763 5.74 -7.61 -39.75
C GLN A 763 7.24 -7.31 -39.84
N ASN A 764 7.59 -6.03 -39.87
CA ASN A 764 8.97 -5.56 -39.98
C ASN A 764 9.74 -5.50 -38.65
N ASP A 765 9.13 -5.85 -37.51
CA ASP A 765 9.83 -5.80 -36.22
C ASP A 765 11.02 -6.78 -36.24
N PRO A 766 12.23 -6.34 -35.81
CA PRO A 766 13.45 -7.14 -35.92
C PRO A 766 13.42 -8.45 -35.13
N ASN A 767 12.54 -8.57 -34.13
CA ASN A 767 12.36 -9.78 -33.34
C ASN A 767 11.28 -10.72 -33.90
N ILE A 768 10.42 -10.22 -34.80
CA ILE A 768 9.27 -10.96 -35.34
C ILE A 768 9.52 -11.39 -36.79
N ARG A 769 9.98 -10.47 -37.67
CA ARG A 769 10.40 -10.75 -39.06
C ARG A 769 9.40 -11.55 -39.90
N LEU A 770 8.13 -11.12 -39.94
CA LEU A 770 7.16 -11.68 -40.87
C LEU A 770 7.29 -11.03 -42.26
N LYS A 771 6.83 -11.73 -43.30
CA LYS A 771 6.75 -11.21 -44.66
C LYS A 771 5.80 -9.99 -44.68
N PRO A 772 6.24 -8.81 -45.12
CA PRO A 772 5.35 -7.67 -45.26
C PRO A 772 4.26 -7.92 -46.30
N ASP A 773 3.10 -7.28 -46.14
CA ASP A 773 2.09 -7.24 -47.20
C ASP A 773 2.65 -6.56 -48.47
N ASP A 774 2.31 -7.09 -49.63
CA ASP A 774 2.56 -6.47 -50.94
C ASP A 774 1.24 -6.25 -51.72
N ALA A 775 1.33 -5.84 -52.99
CA ALA A 775 0.14 -5.51 -53.80
C ALA A 775 -0.78 -6.72 -54.06
N GLU A 776 -0.26 -7.95 -53.96
CA GLU A 776 -0.98 -9.19 -54.29
C GLU A 776 -1.29 -10.04 -53.04
N SER A 777 -0.56 -9.82 -51.93
CA SER A 777 -0.67 -10.60 -50.69
C SER A 777 -1.06 -9.73 -49.49
N ALA A 778 -2.36 -9.70 -49.21
CA ALA A 778 -2.88 -9.19 -47.94
C ALA A 778 -2.88 -10.32 -46.90
N HIS A 779 -1.86 -10.41 -46.05
CA HIS A 779 -1.76 -11.50 -45.08
C HIS A 779 -2.81 -11.41 -43.97
N VAL A 780 -3.09 -12.51 -43.28
CA VAL A 780 -3.88 -12.49 -42.03
C VAL A 780 -2.97 -12.90 -40.88
N ILE A 781 -2.84 -12.02 -39.87
CA ILE A 781 -1.95 -12.25 -38.73
C ILE A 781 -2.75 -12.74 -37.52
N PHE A 782 -2.39 -13.93 -37.05
CA PHE A 782 -2.81 -14.50 -35.77
C PHE A 782 -1.73 -14.27 -34.74
N SER A 783 -2.11 -13.92 -33.52
CA SER A 783 -1.15 -13.62 -32.45
C SER A 783 -1.53 -14.28 -31.13
N MET A 784 -0.51 -14.70 -30.39
CA MET A 784 -0.61 -15.17 -29.01
C MET A 784 0.46 -14.46 -28.17
N LEU A 785 0.03 -13.83 -27.08
CA LEU A 785 0.92 -13.24 -26.09
C LEU A 785 0.56 -13.77 -24.70
N HIS A 786 1.22 -14.87 -24.32
CA HIS A 786 0.93 -15.60 -23.08
C HIS A 786 2.19 -16.25 -22.51
N ARG A 787 2.21 -16.56 -21.21
CA ARG A 787 3.21 -17.46 -20.63
C ARG A 787 3.11 -18.84 -21.30
N ILE A 788 4.22 -19.40 -21.74
CA ILE A 788 4.25 -20.69 -22.44
C ILE A 788 4.14 -21.81 -21.41
N CYS A 789 2.91 -22.29 -21.22
CA CYS A 789 2.52 -23.30 -20.24
C CYS A 789 1.27 -24.06 -20.70
N LYS A 790 0.98 -25.21 -20.07
CA LYS A 790 -0.14 -26.08 -20.45
C LYS A 790 -1.50 -25.37 -20.41
N GLN A 791 -1.72 -24.54 -19.38
CA GLN A 791 -2.96 -23.76 -19.19
C GLN A 791 -3.37 -22.96 -20.43
N LYS A 792 -2.40 -22.45 -21.20
CA LYS A 792 -2.66 -21.53 -22.30
C LYS A 792 -3.05 -22.22 -23.60
N GLY A 793 -3.13 -23.56 -23.59
CA GLY A 793 -3.63 -24.35 -24.73
C GLY A 793 -2.62 -24.48 -25.86
N PHE A 794 -1.32 -24.29 -25.59
CA PHE A 794 -0.27 -24.49 -26.61
C PHE A 794 -0.20 -25.94 -27.09
N GLU A 795 -0.61 -26.90 -26.26
CA GLU A 795 -0.74 -28.30 -26.66
C GLU A 795 -1.66 -28.48 -27.88
N LEU A 796 -2.75 -27.71 -27.97
CA LEU A 796 -3.69 -27.78 -29.11
C LEU A 796 -3.03 -27.41 -30.45
N LEU A 797 -1.90 -26.69 -30.42
CA LEU A 797 -1.17 -26.29 -31.62
C LEU A 797 -0.08 -27.29 -32.02
N VAL A 798 0.61 -27.92 -31.07
CA VAL A 798 1.85 -28.68 -31.33
C VAL A 798 1.81 -30.16 -30.94
N ASP A 799 0.90 -30.56 -30.05
CA ASP A 799 0.80 -31.94 -29.58
C ASP A 799 -0.18 -32.75 -30.41
N TRP A 800 -1.11 -32.06 -31.07
CA TRP A 800 -2.06 -32.67 -31.97
C TRP A 800 -1.46 -32.73 -33.38
N LYS A 801 -1.42 -33.93 -33.96
CA LYS A 801 -0.86 -34.20 -35.28
C LYS A 801 -1.97 -34.39 -36.30
N VAL A 802 -1.78 -33.81 -37.47
CA VAL A 802 -2.72 -33.88 -38.58
C VAL A 802 -2.22 -34.92 -39.58
N TYR A 803 -3.11 -35.82 -39.97
CA TYR A 803 -2.88 -36.82 -41.00
C TYR A 803 -3.93 -36.66 -42.09
N GLU A 804 -3.49 -36.80 -43.34
CA GLU A 804 -4.38 -36.85 -44.49
C GLU A 804 -4.10 -38.10 -45.31
N SER A 805 -5.16 -38.82 -45.66
CA SER A 805 -5.10 -39.98 -46.57
C SER A 805 -6.41 -40.09 -47.34
N HIS A 806 -6.33 -40.31 -48.65
CA HIS A 806 -7.49 -40.50 -49.54
C HIS A 806 -8.58 -39.42 -49.40
N GLY A 807 -8.17 -38.15 -49.22
CA GLY A 807 -9.09 -37.01 -49.07
C GLY A 807 -9.81 -36.93 -47.71
N ARG A 808 -9.43 -37.77 -46.74
CA ARG A 808 -9.91 -37.68 -45.36
C ARG A 808 -8.79 -37.21 -44.43
N ARG A 809 -9.09 -36.19 -43.63
CA ARG A 809 -8.23 -35.66 -42.57
C ARG A 809 -8.67 -36.22 -41.22
N TRP A 810 -7.72 -36.56 -40.37
CA TRP A 810 -7.96 -36.79 -38.94
C TRP A 810 -6.83 -36.20 -38.09
N VAL A 811 -7.13 -35.92 -36.83
CA VAL A 811 -6.20 -35.30 -35.88
C VAL A 811 -6.08 -36.18 -34.65
N THR A 812 -4.85 -36.50 -34.24
CA THR A 812 -4.56 -37.35 -33.08
C THR A 812 -3.70 -36.61 -32.06
N TYR A 813 -3.92 -36.88 -30.77
CA TYR A 813 -3.09 -36.34 -29.69
C TYR A 813 -1.84 -37.21 -29.50
N GLU A 814 -0.67 -36.68 -29.85
CA GLU A 814 0.62 -37.38 -29.80
C GLU A 814 1.71 -36.46 -29.17
N PRO A 815 1.61 -36.15 -27.86
CA PRO A 815 2.43 -35.12 -27.19
C PRO A 815 3.93 -35.43 -27.14
N TRP A 816 4.30 -36.71 -27.28
CA TRP A 816 5.69 -37.18 -27.25
C TRP A 816 6.33 -37.27 -28.63
N LYS A 817 5.53 -37.08 -29.69
CA LYS A 817 6.00 -37.18 -31.06
C LYS A 817 6.47 -35.80 -31.52
N MET A 818 7.78 -35.58 -31.49
CA MET A 818 8.36 -34.31 -31.95
C MET A 818 8.18 -34.08 -33.45
N MET A 819 8.25 -35.14 -34.25
CA MET A 819 8.15 -35.11 -35.71
C MET A 819 6.73 -35.38 -36.22
N GLY A 820 6.46 -34.98 -37.46
CA GLY A 820 5.12 -35.02 -38.06
C GLY A 820 4.46 -33.65 -38.08
N GLN A 821 3.41 -33.52 -38.89
CA GLN A 821 2.71 -32.27 -39.13
C GLN A 821 1.78 -31.96 -37.96
N THR A 822 2.09 -30.89 -37.23
CA THR A 822 1.25 -30.36 -36.15
C THR A 822 0.04 -29.59 -36.68
N VAL A 823 -0.94 -29.31 -35.81
CA VAL A 823 -2.06 -28.41 -36.13
C VAL A 823 -1.56 -27.04 -36.60
N LEU A 824 -0.53 -26.47 -35.96
CA LEU A 824 0.05 -25.19 -36.40
C LEU A 824 0.71 -25.28 -37.78
N GLU A 825 1.51 -26.33 -38.03
CA GLU A 825 2.16 -26.54 -39.33
C GLU A 825 1.13 -26.74 -40.44
N TYR A 826 0.10 -27.56 -40.19
CA TYR A 826 -1.00 -27.77 -41.13
C TYR A 826 -1.79 -26.48 -41.41
N PHE A 827 -2.10 -25.72 -40.36
CA PHE A 827 -2.81 -24.44 -40.50
C PHE A 827 -2.02 -23.46 -41.37
N LEU A 828 -0.70 -23.37 -41.17
CA LEU A 828 0.17 -22.55 -42.00
C LEU A 828 0.25 -23.08 -43.45
N SER A 829 0.21 -24.39 -43.68
CA SER A 829 0.25 -24.94 -45.05
C SER A 829 -1.05 -24.77 -45.84
N CYS A 830 -2.18 -24.46 -45.19
CA CYS A 830 -3.48 -24.31 -45.85
C CYS A 830 -3.55 -23.12 -46.84
N ASP A 831 -2.91 -21.99 -46.54
CA ASP A 831 -2.91 -20.80 -47.39
C ASP A 831 -1.63 -19.98 -47.15
N PRO A 832 -0.86 -19.61 -48.20
CA PRO A 832 0.40 -18.88 -48.06
C PRO A 832 0.26 -17.49 -47.40
N ARG A 833 -0.95 -16.93 -47.36
CA ARG A 833 -1.24 -15.61 -46.77
C ARG A 833 -1.42 -15.65 -45.25
N ILE A 834 -1.44 -16.84 -44.64
CA ILE A 834 -1.56 -16.98 -43.18
C ILE A 834 -0.21 -16.68 -42.50
N GLN A 835 -0.25 -15.85 -41.46
CA GLN A 835 0.89 -15.55 -40.58
C GLN A 835 0.52 -15.77 -39.11
N TYR A 836 1.47 -16.25 -38.32
CA TYR A 836 1.24 -16.55 -36.90
C TYR A 836 2.42 -16.07 -36.04
N VAL A 837 2.11 -15.38 -34.94
CA VAL A 837 3.11 -14.87 -33.99
C VAL A 837 2.84 -15.41 -32.60
N ILE A 838 3.84 -16.00 -31.95
CA ILE A 838 3.78 -16.43 -30.55
C ILE A 838 4.87 -15.70 -29.77
N CYS A 839 4.48 -15.00 -28.72
CA CYS A 839 5.39 -14.32 -27.81
C CYS A 839 5.08 -14.67 -26.36
N GLY A 840 6.12 -14.81 -25.54
CA GLY A 840 5.99 -14.88 -24.09
C GLY A 840 7.03 -15.74 -23.41
N ARG A 841 7.16 -15.56 -22.09
CA ARG A 841 8.16 -16.26 -21.27
C ARG A 841 7.79 -17.74 -21.11
N ILE A 842 8.80 -18.59 -21.20
CA ILE A 842 8.68 -20.03 -20.97
C ILE A 842 8.49 -20.30 -19.47
N GLU A 843 7.47 -21.09 -19.14
CA GLU A 843 7.33 -21.64 -17.78
C GLU A 843 8.41 -22.71 -17.55
N ASP A 844 9.05 -22.69 -16.39
CA ASP A 844 10.01 -23.72 -15.99
C ASP A 844 9.29 -25.02 -15.60
N SER A 845 8.66 -25.64 -16.59
CA SER A 845 7.93 -26.89 -16.48
C SER A 845 8.30 -27.82 -17.64
N PHE A 846 7.98 -29.11 -17.48
CA PHE A 846 8.19 -30.09 -18.54
C PHE A 846 7.44 -29.70 -19.82
N ASP A 847 6.17 -29.32 -19.69
CA ASP A 847 5.33 -28.86 -20.81
C ASP A 847 5.86 -27.57 -21.43
N GLY A 848 6.25 -26.57 -20.63
CA GLY A 848 6.80 -25.31 -21.13
C GLY A 848 8.03 -25.52 -22.03
N ARG A 849 8.99 -26.35 -21.58
CA ARG A 849 10.18 -26.72 -22.37
C ARG A 849 9.82 -27.47 -23.66
N ARG A 850 8.87 -28.40 -23.57
CA ARG A 850 8.42 -29.19 -24.72
C ARG A 850 7.77 -28.32 -25.80
N PHE A 851 6.91 -27.38 -25.41
CA PHE A 851 6.32 -26.41 -26.34
C PHE A 851 7.37 -25.51 -26.97
N ASP A 852 8.33 -25.00 -26.18
CA ASP A 852 9.45 -24.20 -26.70
C ASP A 852 10.24 -24.94 -27.79
N MET A 853 10.56 -26.22 -27.56
CA MET A 853 11.23 -27.06 -28.56
C MET A 853 10.43 -27.20 -29.85
N HIS A 854 9.11 -27.43 -29.75
CA HIS A 854 8.24 -27.51 -30.94
C HIS A 854 8.24 -26.19 -31.71
N PHE A 855 8.07 -25.05 -31.03
CA PHE A 855 8.02 -23.76 -31.70
C PHE A 855 9.36 -23.38 -32.34
N ARG A 856 10.49 -23.64 -31.67
CA ARG A 856 11.82 -23.44 -32.27
C ARG A 856 12.01 -24.29 -33.52
N ARG A 857 11.59 -25.56 -33.48
CA ARG A 857 11.64 -26.45 -34.64
C ARG A 857 10.83 -25.90 -35.81
N ILE A 858 9.58 -25.49 -35.57
CA ILE A 858 8.69 -24.97 -36.63
C ILE A 858 9.22 -23.65 -37.19
N ALA A 859 9.70 -22.74 -36.32
CA ALA A 859 10.27 -21.46 -36.74
C ALA A 859 11.56 -21.59 -37.57
N ALA A 860 12.31 -22.68 -37.38
CA ALA A 860 13.52 -22.96 -38.14
C ALA A 860 13.26 -23.56 -39.53
N GLN A 861 12.04 -24.03 -39.83
CA GLN A 861 11.72 -24.65 -41.12
C GLN A 861 11.66 -23.59 -42.24
N PRO A 862 12.35 -23.81 -43.38
CA PRO A 862 12.38 -22.86 -44.49
C PRO A 862 10.99 -22.50 -45.03
N GLU A 863 10.06 -23.45 -45.10
CA GLU A 863 8.69 -23.21 -45.61
C GLU A 863 7.86 -22.23 -44.77
N PHE A 864 8.22 -22.04 -43.49
CA PHE A 864 7.50 -21.17 -42.56
C PHE A 864 8.27 -19.88 -42.22
N GLN A 865 9.45 -19.67 -42.80
CA GLN A 865 10.18 -18.40 -42.64
C GLN A 865 9.35 -17.23 -43.20
N GLY A 866 9.27 -16.15 -42.42
CA GLY A 866 8.41 -15.00 -42.73
C GLY A 866 6.91 -15.26 -42.53
N ARG A 867 6.51 -16.46 -42.10
CA ARG A 867 5.10 -16.82 -41.87
C ARG A 867 4.81 -17.18 -40.41
N PHE A 868 5.75 -17.85 -39.75
CA PHE A 868 5.69 -18.11 -38.32
C PHE A 868 6.81 -17.37 -37.60
N ALA A 869 6.46 -16.65 -36.54
CA ALA A 869 7.40 -15.94 -35.68
C ALA A 869 7.23 -16.40 -34.23
N TYR A 870 8.34 -16.77 -33.59
CA TYR A 870 8.37 -17.21 -32.20
C TYR A 870 9.40 -16.42 -31.41
N TYR A 871 8.95 -15.75 -30.36
CA TYR A 871 9.80 -14.92 -29.50
C TYR A 871 9.58 -15.31 -28.02
N PRO A 872 10.42 -16.21 -27.47
CA PRO A 872 10.27 -16.74 -26.11
C PRO A 872 10.73 -15.81 -24.99
N GLU A 873 11.16 -14.59 -25.30
CA GLU A 873 11.67 -13.66 -24.29
C GLU A 873 10.51 -12.93 -23.59
N GLY A 874 10.65 -12.73 -22.28
CA GLY A 874 9.58 -12.21 -21.42
C GLY A 874 9.39 -10.68 -21.49
N SER A 875 10.36 -9.93 -22.01
CA SER A 875 10.33 -8.46 -22.03
C SER A 875 10.14 -7.93 -23.45
N LEU A 876 8.93 -7.45 -23.75
CA LEU A 876 8.63 -6.81 -25.04
C LEU A 876 8.85 -5.30 -24.98
N SER A 877 9.35 -4.73 -26.08
CA SER A 877 9.34 -3.28 -26.24
C SER A 877 7.90 -2.74 -26.24
N PRO A 878 7.63 -1.52 -25.74
CA PRO A 878 6.28 -0.97 -25.72
C PRO A 878 5.60 -0.91 -27.10
N SER A 879 6.39 -0.74 -28.17
CA SER A 879 5.90 -0.76 -29.55
C SER A 879 5.50 -2.16 -29.99
N LEU A 880 6.33 -3.17 -29.74
CA LEU A 880 6.02 -4.57 -30.10
C LEU A 880 4.81 -5.07 -29.32
N TYR A 881 4.75 -4.80 -28.01
CA TYR A 881 3.59 -5.11 -27.16
C TYR A 881 2.28 -4.56 -27.74
N ARG A 882 2.27 -3.27 -28.10
CA ARG A 882 1.11 -2.63 -28.75
C ARG A 882 0.80 -3.29 -30.10
N ASN A 883 1.81 -3.51 -30.93
CA ASN A 883 1.62 -3.98 -32.29
C ASN A 883 1.14 -5.44 -32.35
N LEU A 884 1.48 -6.29 -31.37
CA LEU A 884 0.89 -7.62 -31.23
C LEU A 884 -0.64 -7.55 -31.08
N TYR A 885 -1.16 -6.65 -30.25
CA TYR A 885 -2.60 -6.49 -30.08
C TYR A 885 -3.27 -5.69 -31.20
N VAL A 886 -2.62 -4.67 -31.76
CA VAL A 886 -3.24 -3.72 -32.69
C VAL A 886 -2.98 -4.07 -34.17
N GLY A 887 -1.81 -4.61 -34.48
CA GLY A 887 -1.39 -4.98 -35.83
C GLY A 887 -1.96 -6.32 -36.30
N SER A 888 -2.23 -7.23 -35.35
CA SER A 888 -2.81 -8.53 -35.65
C SER A 888 -4.29 -8.45 -36.03
N GLN A 889 -4.73 -9.43 -36.83
CA GLN A 889 -6.13 -9.55 -37.24
C GLN A 889 -6.94 -10.33 -36.23
N TYR A 890 -6.37 -11.41 -35.69
CA TYR A 890 -6.97 -12.21 -34.62
C TYR A 890 -5.99 -12.41 -33.47
N PHE A 891 -6.54 -12.46 -32.26
CA PHE A 891 -5.82 -12.85 -31.05
C PHE A 891 -6.33 -14.21 -30.60
N VAL A 892 -5.43 -15.17 -30.40
CA VAL A 892 -5.81 -16.56 -30.10
C VAL A 892 -5.65 -16.82 -28.61
N MET A 893 -6.73 -17.28 -27.99
CA MET A 893 -6.81 -17.69 -26.58
C MET A 893 -7.42 -19.09 -26.49
N PRO A 894 -6.67 -20.13 -26.88
CA PRO A 894 -7.15 -21.51 -26.83
C PRO A 894 -7.11 -22.08 -25.40
N SER A 895 -6.90 -21.23 -24.40
CA SER A 895 -6.74 -21.57 -22.98
C SER A 895 -7.99 -22.27 -22.45
N GLY A 896 -7.81 -23.34 -21.67
CA GLY A 896 -8.90 -24.20 -21.25
C GLY A 896 -8.41 -25.54 -20.70
N GLY A 897 -9.19 -26.59 -20.93
CA GLY A 897 -8.88 -27.95 -20.49
C GLY A 897 -9.11 -28.12 -18.98
N GLU A 898 -8.35 -29.01 -18.35
CA GLU A 898 -8.45 -29.27 -16.90
C GLU A 898 -8.09 -28.03 -16.08
N VAL A 899 -7.02 -27.32 -16.44
CA VAL A 899 -6.53 -26.14 -15.70
C VAL A 899 -7.47 -24.93 -15.86
N GLY A 900 -8.10 -24.78 -17.04
CA GLY A 900 -9.07 -23.70 -17.31
C GLY A 900 -8.48 -22.30 -17.49
N GLU A 901 -9.33 -21.36 -17.88
CA GLU A 901 -9.01 -19.92 -17.97
C GLU A 901 -10.03 -19.12 -17.13
N PRO A 902 -9.76 -18.93 -15.82
CA PRO A 902 -10.70 -18.34 -14.87
C PRO A 902 -11.29 -17.01 -15.32
N CYS A 903 -10.48 -16.13 -15.94
CA CYS A 903 -10.94 -14.87 -16.49
C CYS A 903 -10.23 -14.49 -17.80
N GLY A 904 -8.90 -14.36 -17.77
CA GLY A 904 -8.11 -13.74 -18.84
C GLY A 904 -8.20 -12.21 -18.85
N ILE A 905 -7.05 -11.53 -19.03
CA ILE A 905 -6.96 -10.07 -19.29
C ILE A 905 -6.62 -9.81 -20.77
N SER A 906 -5.83 -10.69 -21.39
CA SER A 906 -5.32 -10.53 -22.76
C SER A 906 -6.42 -10.38 -23.82
N GLN A 907 -7.58 -11.02 -23.67
CA GLN A 907 -8.73 -10.82 -24.57
C GLN A 907 -9.31 -9.42 -24.43
N GLN A 908 -9.32 -8.85 -23.23
CA GLN A 908 -9.79 -7.49 -23.00
C GLN A 908 -8.81 -6.47 -23.62
N GLU A 909 -7.51 -6.77 -23.58
CA GLU A 909 -6.48 -6.00 -24.30
C GLU A 909 -6.66 -6.10 -25.82
N ALA A 910 -6.90 -7.30 -26.36
CA ALA A 910 -7.18 -7.51 -27.77
C ALA A 910 -8.44 -6.73 -28.22
N HIS A 911 -9.51 -6.75 -27.42
CA HIS A 911 -10.71 -5.94 -27.67
C HIS A 911 -10.41 -4.43 -27.64
N ALA A 912 -9.56 -3.96 -26.72
CA ALA A 912 -9.12 -2.56 -26.72
C ALA A 912 -8.35 -2.19 -28.01
N GLY A 913 -7.63 -3.13 -28.62
CA GLY A 913 -6.99 -3.01 -29.93
C GLY A 913 -7.92 -3.24 -31.13
N GLY A 914 -9.19 -3.56 -30.90
CA GLY A 914 -10.19 -3.91 -31.91
C GLY A 914 -9.84 -5.18 -32.67
N THR A 915 -9.15 -6.11 -32.00
CA THR A 915 -8.73 -7.41 -32.54
C THR A 915 -9.69 -8.46 -32.01
N PRO A 916 -10.50 -9.08 -32.89
CA PRO A 916 -11.38 -10.18 -32.50
C PRO A 916 -10.59 -11.35 -31.91
N VAL A 917 -11.21 -12.03 -30.95
CA VAL A 917 -10.55 -13.09 -30.18
C VAL A 917 -11.09 -14.46 -30.59
N ILE A 918 -10.20 -15.42 -30.82
CA ILE A 918 -10.54 -16.83 -31.02
C ILE A 918 -10.36 -17.52 -29.67
N ALA A 919 -11.44 -18.01 -29.08
CA ALA A 919 -11.44 -18.48 -27.70
C ALA A 919 -12.11 -19.84 -27.51
N HIS A 920 -11.58 -20.64 -26.58
CA HIS A 920 -12.28 -21.83 -26.13
C HIS A 920 -13.56 -21.44 -25.37
N HIS A 921 -14.67 -22.15 -25.62
CA HIS A 921 -15.96 -21.93 -24.96
C HIS A 921 -15.96 -22.53 -23.55
N GLN A 922 -15.15 -21.97 -22.66
CA GLN A 922 -14.99 -22.42 -21.28
C GLN A 922 -14.74 -21.23 -20.34
N ASP A 923 -15.08 -21.39 -19.07
CA ASP A 923 -14.73 -20.48 -17.96
C ASP A 923 -14.97 -18.99 -18.27
N GLY A 924 -14.00 -18.12 -17.92
CA GLY A 924 -14.11 -16.67 -18.05
C GLY A 924 -14.29 -16.20 -19.49
N LEU A 925 -13.78 -16.96 -20.46
CA LEU A 925 -13.83 -16.64 -21.89
C LEU A 925 -15.26 -16.65 -22.43
N THR A 926 -16.11 -17.55 -21.92
CA THR A 926 -17.53 -17.69 -22.30
C THR A 926 -18.29 -16.37 -22.22
N ARG A 927 -17.97 -15.51 -21.26
CA ARG A 927 -18.66 -14.23 -21.07
C ARG A 927 -17.95 -13.05 -21.74
N THR A 928 -16.67 -13.16 -22.13
CA THR A 928 -15.87 -12.00 -22.62
C THR A 928 -15.92 -11.95 -24.13
N VAL A 929 -15.79 -13.13 -24.74
CA VAL A 929 -15.94 -13.31 -26.17
C VAL A 929 -17.40 -13.67 -26.40
N SER A 930 -18.02 -12.99 -27.37
CA SER A 930 -19.40 -13.17 -27.77
C SER A 930 -19.41 -13.74 -29.18
N ASP A 931 -20.09 -14.88 -29.35
CA ASP A 931 -20.31 -15.56 -30.61
C ASP A 931 -21.76 -16.09 -30.66
N ARG A 932 -22.52 -15.61 -31.64
CA ARG A 932 -23.95 -15.97 -31.81
C ARG A 932 -24.16 -17.46 -32.04
N ASP A 933 -23.17 -18.13 -32.63
CA ASP A 933 -23.24 -19.57 -32.91
C ASP A 933 -23.21 -20.42 -31.63
N PHE A 934 -22.75 -19.84 -30.51
CA PHE A 934 -22.68 -20.46 -29.19
C PHE A 934 -23.79 -19.99 -28.25
N GLY A 935 -24.84 -19.35 -28.78
CA GLY A 935 -26.02 -18.94 -28.01
C GLY A 935 -25.91 -17.57 -27.33
N ASP A 936 -24.82 -16.82 -27.58
CA ASP A 936 -24.64 -15.49 -27.00
C ASP A 936 -25.60 -14.47 -27.64
N LYS A 937 -26.50 -13.90 -26.81
CA LYS A 937 -27.50 -12.91 -27.23
C LYS A 937 -27.33 -11.53 -26.58
N GLU A 938 -26.58 -11.46 -25.48
CA GLU A 938 -26.44 -10.24 -24.67
C GLU A 938 -25.61 -9.16 -25.37
N MET A 939 -24.62 -9.54 -26.19
CA MET A 939 -23.70 -8.62 -26.86
C MET A 939 -23.55 -8.95 -28.35
N PRO A 940 -23.19 -7.96 -29.19
CA PRO A 940 -22.80 -8.23 -30.58
C PRO A 940 -21.57 -9.14 -30.67
N PRO A 941 -21.45 -9.98 -31.71
CA PRO A 941 -20.29 -10.86 -31.89
C PRO A 941 -18.99 -10.07 -31.96
N ASN A 942 -18.02 -10.41 -31.11
CA ASN A 942 -16.71 -9.75 -31.04
C ASN A 942 -15.54 -10.73 -31.19
N GLY A 943 -15.82 -12.00 -31.43
CA GLY A 943 -14.82 -13.04 -31.65
C GLY A 943 -15.44 -14.34 -32.17
N ILE A 944 -14.65 -15.41 -32.15
CA ILE A 944 -15.00 -16.75 -32.64
C ILE A 944 -14.78 -17.73 -31.49
N LYS A 945 -15.78 -18.54 -31.19
CA LYS A 945 -15.66 -19.60 -30.18
C LYS A 945 -15.51 -20.98 -30.81
N PHE A 946 -14.90 -21.88 -30.05
CA PHE A 946 -14.90 -23.32 -30.33
C PHE A 946 -15.17 -24.13 -29.06
N SER A 947 -15.75 -25.31 -29.21
CA SER A 947 -16.02 -26.25 -28.12
C SER A 947 -15.30 -27.56 -28.34
N GLY A 948 -14.78 -28.12 -27.25
CA GLY A 948 -13.94 -29.32 -27.27
C GLY A 948 -12.48 -28.93 -27.21
N PHE A 949 -11.79 -29.37 -26.16
CA PHE A 949 -10.39 -29.05 -25.94
C PHE A 949 -9.48 -30.01 -26.74
N ASN A 950 -9.53 -29.90 -28.07
CA ASN A 950 -8.76 -30.72 -28.99
C ASN A 950 -8.26 -29.90 -30.20
N GLY A 951 -7.24 -30.43 -30.88
CA GLY A 951 -6.57 -29.76 -31.99
C GLY A 951 -7.46 -29.52 -33.21
N GLU A 952 -8.40 -30.42 -33.52
CA GLU A 952 -9.35 -30.25 -34.64
C GLU A 952 -10.27 -29.04 -34.40
N ALA A 953 -10.90 -28.96 -33.22
CA ALA A 953 -11.80 -27.87 -32.89
C ALA A 953 -11.13 -26.48 -32.93
N LEU A 954 -9.87 -26.39 -32.48
CA LEU A 954 -9.09 -25.16 -32.63
C LEU A 954 -8.75 -24.88 -34.11
N LEU A 955 -8.28 -25.90 -34.83
CA LEU A 955 -7.91 -25.78 -36.25
C LEU A 955 -9.06 -25.19 -37.06
N ASP A 956 -10.28 -25.69 -36.88
CA ASP A 956 -11.38 -25.19 -37.68
C ASP A 956 -12.02 -23.87 -37.23
N ALA A 957 -11.83 -23.44 -35.99
CA ALA A 957 -12.05 -22.04 -35.62
C ALA A 957 -11.02 -21.10 -36.27
N LEU A 958 -9.76 -21.53 -36.39
CA LEU A 958 -8.72 -20.78 -37.11
C LEU A 958 -9.06 -20.68 -38.61
N LEU A 959 -9.53 -21.76 -39.23
CA LEU A 959 -9.95 -21.76 -40.65
C LEU A 959 -11.20 -20.88 -40.88
N ASP A 960 -12.19 -20.93 -39.99
CA ASP A 960 -13.34 -20.01 -40.04
C ASP A 960 -12.89 -18.54 -39.95
N ALA A 961 -11.88 -18.24 -39.14
CA ALA A 961 -11.35 -16.89 -39.01
C ALA A 961 -10.71 -16.38 -40.32
N VAL A 962 -10.02 -17.25 -41.06
CA VAL A 962 -9.46 -16.97 -42.39
C VAL A 962 -10.59 -16.67 -43.39
N GLU A 963 -11.64 -17.49 -43.42
CA GLU A 963 -12.81 -17.28 -44.28
C GLU A 963 -13.56 -15.98 -43.97
N ILE A 964 -13.71 -15.65 -42.68
CA ILE A 964 -14.33 -14.39 -42.25
C ILE A 964 -13.50 -13.19 -42.71
N PHE A 965 -12.16 -13.30 -42.67
CA PHE A 965 -11.27 -12.20 -43.05
C PHE A 965 -11.29 -11.93 -44.55
N TYR A 966 -11.18 -12.97 -45.38
CA TYR A 966 -11.11 -12.81 -46.84
C TYR A 966 -12.48 -12.76 -47.54
N HIS A 967 -13.47 -13.51 -47.03
CA HIS A 967 -14.75 -13.73 -47.72
C HIS A 967 -15.96 -13.23 -46.93
N GLY A 968 -15.79 -12.79 -45.67
CA GLY A 968 -16.88 -12.22 -44.88
C GLY A 968 -17.99 -13.23 -44.55
N ARG A 969 -17.63 -14.52 -44.44
CA ARG A 969 -18.53 -15.63 -44.16
C ARG A 969 -17.85 -16.67 -43.29
N ARG A 970 -18.64 -17.44 -42.54
CA ARG A 970 -18.22 -18.59 -41.74
C ARG A 970 -18.67 -19.86 -42.45
N LEU A 971 -17.76 -20.82 -42.71
CA LEU A 971 -18.10 -22.00 -43.50
C LEU A 971 -18.76 -23.09 -42.67
N ARG A 972 -18.25 -23.35 -41.46
CA ARG A 972 -18.74 -24.46 -40.63
C ARG A 972 -20.08 -24.20 -39.95
N HIS A 973 -20.53 -22.94 -39.94
CA HIS A 973 -21.84 -22.55 -39.42
C HIS A 973 -22.72 -22.02 -40.53
N VAL A 974 -23.86 -22.69 -40.72
CA VAL A 974 -24.83 -22.32 -41.74
C VAL A 974 -25.98 -21.49 -41.17
N ASP A 975 -26.62 -20.73 -42.05
CA ASP A 975 -27.90 -20.10 -41.77
C ASP A 975 -29.04 -21.14 -41.88
N LYS A 976 -30.26 -20.68 -41.61
CA LYS A 976 -31.49 -21.49 -41.72
C LYS A 976 -31.74 -22.09 -43.11
N ASN A 977 -31.03 -21.63 -44.14
CA ASN A 977 -31.15 -22.09 -45.52
C ASN A 977 -29.94 -22.95 -45.95
N GLY A 978 -29.09 -23.37 -45.02
CA GLY A 978 -27.91 -24.20 -45.30
C GLY A 978 -26.75 -23.45 -45.95
N ARG A 979 -26.77 -22.11 -46.00
CA ARG A 979 -25.70 -21.31 -46.60
C ARG A 979 -24.66 -20.87 -45.55
N PRO A 980 -23.38 -20.71 -45.91
CA PRO A 980 -22.37 -20.15 -45.02
C PRO A 980 -22.85 -18.83 -44.40
N ARG A 981 -22.75 -18.72 -43.08
CA ARG A 981 -23.28 -17.57 -42.34
C ARG A 981 -22.45 -16.32 -42.64
N ARG A 982 -23.10 -15.23 -43.04
CA ARG A 982 -22.44 -13.94 -43.28
C ARG A 982 -21.94 -13.34 -41.97
N LEU A 983 -20.65 -13.01 -41.91
CA LEU A 983 -20.02 -12.32 -40.79
C LEU A 983 -18.79 -11.54 -41.31
N ARG A 984 -18.80 -10.21 -41.23
CA ARG A 984 -17.69 -9.41 -41.74
C ARG A 984 -16.65 -9.14 -40.66
N TYR A 985 -15.37 -9.22 -41.02
CA TYR A 985 -14.28 -8.85 -40.12
C TYR A 985 -14.40 -7.42 -39.56
N SER A 986 -14.84 -6.46 -40.38
CA SER A 986 -15.03 -5.07 -39.93
C SER A 986 -16.12 -4.91 -38.87
N GLU A 987 -17.14 -5.77 -38.88
CA GLU A 987 -18.17 -5.81 -37.85
C GLU A 987 -17.61 -6.40 -36.55
N LEU A 988 -16.90 -7.52 -36.63
CA LEU A 988 -16.21 -8.12 -35.47
C LEU A 988 -15.23 -7.13 -34.83
N SER A 989 -14.42 -6.44 -35.64
CA SER A 989 -13.45 -5.46 -35.15
C SER A 989 -14.13 -4.24 -34.52
N TYR A 990 -15.23 -3.74 -35.10
CA TYR A 990 -16.04 -2.67 -34.49
C TYR A 990 -16.63 -3.09 -33.15
N ASN A 991 -17.19 -4.29 -33.08
CA ASN A 991 -17.78 -4.84 -31.86
C ASN A 991 -16.70 -5.05 -30.79
N ALA A 992 -15.50 -5.51 -31.16
CA ALA A 992 -14.36 -5.61 -30.26
C ALA A 992 -13.99 -4.24 -29.65
N PHE A 993 -13.90 -3.18 -30.47
CA PHE A 993 -13.61 -1.82 -29.98
C PHE A 993 -14.68 -1.25 -29.04
N THR A 994 -15.93 -1.67 -29.20
CA THR A 994 -17.10 -1.12 -28.49
C THR A 994 -17.59 -2.00 -27.35
N THR A 995 -16.99 -3.17 -27.15
CA THR A 995 -17.24 -4.01 -25.98
C THR A 995 -16.64 -3.34 -24.74
N ASP A 996 -17.44 -3.21 -23.68
CA ASP A 996 -17.04 -2.51 -22.46
C ASP A 996 -16.73 -3.49 -21.32
N HIS A 997 -15.45 -3.69 -21.03
CA HIS A 997 -14.96 -4.43 -19.87
C HIS A 997 -14.27 -3.52 -18.83
N ARG A 998 -14.60 -2.22 -18.82
CA ARG A 998 -13.96 -1.27 -17.91
C ARG A 998 -14.24 -1.62 -16.45
N TRP A 999 -13.21 -1.48 -15.60
CA TRP A 999 -13.32 -1.64 -14.16
C TRP A 999 -14.44 -0.80 -13.57
N ILE A 1000 -14.59 0.46 -13.96
CA ILE A 1000 -15.64 1.35 -13.44
C ILE A 1000 -17.07 0.76 -13.55
N ARG A 1001 -17.32 -0.08 -14.57
CA ARG A 1001 -18.60 -0.80 -14.73
C ARG A 1001 -18.68 -2.03 -13.85
N LEU A 1002 -17.64 -2.86 -13.85
CA LEU A 1002 -17.61 -4.16 -13.17
C LEU A 1002 -17.36 -4.06 -11.66
N LEU A 1003 -16.75 -2.97 -11.19
CA LEU A 1003 -16.41 -2.73 -9.78
C LEU A 1003 -17.67 -2.55 -8.92
N ARG A 1004 -18.83 -2.25 -9.50
CA ARG A 1004 -20.11 -2.22 -8.78
C ARG A 1004 -20.42 -3.56 -8.13
N ASP A 1005 -20.20 -4.66 -8.84
CA ASP A 1005 -20.39 -6.01 -8.30
C ASP A 1005 -19.40 -6.32 -7.15
N TYR A 1006 -18.21 -5.74 -7.19
CA TYR A 1006 -17.19 -5.86 -6.13
C TYR A 1006 -17.53 -4.99 -4.92
N ILE A 1007 -18.00 -3.76 -5.13
CA ILE A 1007 -18.43 -2.88 -4.04
C ILE A 1007 -19.61 -3.50 -3.30
N GLN A 1008 -20.59 -4.05 -4.02
CA GLN A 1008 -21.68 -4.82 -3.41
C GLN A 1008 -21.17 -6.03 -2.62
N MET A 1009 -20.19 -6.76 -3.17
CA MET A 1009 -19.54 -7.87 -2.47
C MET A 1009 -18.85 -7.38 -1.19
N TYR A 1010 -18.09 -6.29 -1.24
CA TYR A 1010 -17.43 -5.73 -0.06
C TYR A 1010 -18.43 -5.25 0.99
N CYS A 1011 -19.51 -4.59 0.57
CA CYS A 1011 -20.60 -4.18 1.47
C CYS A 1011 -21.21 -5.39 2.19
N LEU A 1012 -21.49 -6.47 1.46
CA LEU A 1012 -21.96 -7.73 2.02
C LEU A 1012 -20.94 -8.36 2.98
N ILE A 1013 -19.66 -8.36 2.61
CA ILE A 1013 -18.57 -8.90 3.45
C ILE A 1013 -18.49 -8.13 4.78
N ALA A 1014 -18.50 -6.81 4.73
CA ALA A 1014 -18.41 -5.95 5.90
C ALA A 1014 -19.73 -5.84 6.69
N GLY A 1015 -20.86 -6.29 6.12
CA GLY A 1015 -22.17 -6.14 6.73
C GLY A 1015 -22.64 -4.69 6.81
N VAL A 1016 -22.32 -3.88 5.79
CA VAL A 1016 -22.68 -2.46 5.72
C VAL A 1016 -23.43 -2.15 4.44
N GLU A 1017 -24.27 -1.12 4.48
CA GLU A 1017 -24.95 -0.58 3.30
C GLU A 1017 -24.36 0.77 2.92
N LEU A 1018 -24.33 1.06 1.62
CA LEU A 1018 -23.98 2.39 1.14
C LEU A 1018 -25.17 3.34 1.35
N PRO A 1019 -24.92 4.66 1.47
CA PRO A 1019 -26.01 5.63 1.55
C PRO A 1019 -26.97 5.53 0.36
N ASP A 1020 -28.26 5.69 0.63
CA ASP A 1020 -29.29 5.66 -0.41
C ASP A 1020 -28.97 6.66 -1.53
N HIS A 1021 -29.16 6.22 -2.77
CA HIS A 1021 -29.02 7.04 -3.97
C HIS A 1021 -27.62 7.65 -4.19
N ILE A 1022 -26.56 7.13 -3.56
CA ILE A 1022 -25.20 7.66 -3.67
C ILE A 1022 -24.69 7.74 -5.12
N ASP A 1023 -24.97 6.72 -5.93
CA ASP A 1023 -24.60 6.69 -7.35
C ASP A 1023 -25.26 7.85 -8.13
N ALA A 1024 -26.50 8.20 -7.78
CA ALA A 1024 -27.23 9.30 -8.39
C ALA A 1024 -26.68 10.66 -7.93
N VAL A 1025 -26.36 10.82 -6.64
CA VAL A 1025 -25.74 12.04 -6.11
C VAL A 1025 -24.39 12.28 -6.81
N ARG A 1026 -23.56 11.24 -6.93
CA ARG A 1026 -22.27 11.32 -7.59
C ARG A 1026 -22.40 11.68 -9.08
N LEU A 1027 -23.31 11.00 -9.77
CA LEU A 1027 -23.62 11.31 -11.16
C LEU A 1027 -24.12 12.76 -11.31
N ALA A 1028 -24.93 13.24 -10.36
CA ALA A 1028 -25.44 14.60 -10.36
C ALA A 1028 -24.32 15.65 -10.23
N VAL A 1029 -23.27 15.38 -9.44
CA VAL A 1029 -22.09 16.26 -9.34
C VAL A 1029 -21.33 16.36 -10.68
N ASP A 1030 -21.14 15.22 -11.35
CA ASP A 1030 -20.44 15.16 -12.64
C ASP A 1030 -21.26 15.84 -13.75
N LEU A 1031 -22.58 15.62 -13.80
CA LEU A 1031 -23.49 16.20 -14.80
C LEU A 1031 -23.84 17.67 -14.53
N GLY A 1032 -23.88 18.10 -13.27
CA GLY A 1032 -24.26 19.46 -12.89
C GLY A 1032 -23.33 20.53 -13.48
N ASN A 1033 -22.04 20.20 -13.64
CA ASN A 1033 -21.02 21.11 -14.17
C ASN A 1033 -20.76 20.93 -15.67
N ALA A 1034 -21.28 19.88 -16.29
CA ALA A 1034 -21.02 19.57 -17.69
C ALA A 1034 -21.99 20.31 -18.62
N PRO A 1035 -21.55 20.81 -19.78
CA PRO A 1035 -22.44 21.41 -20.77
C PRO A 1035 -23.38 20.36 -21.36
N ASP A 1036 -24.58 20.80 -21.78
CA ASP A 1036 -25.66 19.91 -22.24
C ASP A 1036 -25.21 18.90 -23.31
N HIS A 1037 -24.49 19.34 -24.34
CA HIS A 1037 -24.02 18.47 -25.41
C HIS A 1037 -23.00 17.39 -24.98
N GLU A 1038 -22.40 17.51 -23.79
CA GLU A 1038 -21.44 16.53 -23.23
C GLU A 1038 -22.08 15.57 -22.22
N LEU A 1039 -23.32 15.81 -21.76
CA LEU A 1039 -23.96 14.98 -20.73
C LEU A 1039 -23.93 13.48 -21.06
N PRO A 1040 -24.25 13.02 -22.28
CA PRO A 1040 -24.20 11.60 -22.60
C PRO A 1040 -22.77 11.01 -22.56
N ASP A 1041 -21.75 11.79 -22.92
CA ASP A 1041 -20.34 11.36 -22.84
C ASP A 1041 -19.92 11.21 -21.36
N VAL A 1042 -20.33 12.14 -20.49
CA VAL A 1042 -20.05 12.10 -19.03
C VAL A 1042 -20.73 10.90 -18.36
N ILE A 1043 -21.94 10.54 -18.79
CA ILE A 1043 -22.63 9.32 -18.34
C ILE A 1043 -21.78 8.08 -18.69
N LEU A 1044 -21.34 7.96 -19.94
CA LEU A 1044 -20.53 6.83 -20.40
C LEU A 1044 -19.16 6.77 -19.70
N GLN A 1045 -18.57 7.91 -19.36
CA GLN A 1045 -17.32 7.97 -18.59
C GLN A 1045 -17.47 7.37 -17.18
N ASN A 1046 -18.65 7.47 -16.58
CA ASN A 1046 -18.99 6.84 -15.30
C ASN A 1046 -19.38 5.35 -15.40
N GLY A 1047 -19.19 4.72 -16.57
CA GLY A 1047 -19.46 3.28 -16.76
C GLY A 1047 -20.95 2.92 -16.94
N LEU A 1048 -21.81 3.93 -17.08
CA LEU A 1048 -23.25 3.80 -17.23
C LEU A 1048 -23.66 3.94 -18.68
N THR A 1049 -24.70 3.21 -19.08
CA THR A 1049 -25.50 3.57 -20.25
C THR A 1049 -26.46 4.71 -19.89
N VAL A 1050 -26.95 5.43 -20.90
CA VAL A 1050 -27.95 6.49 -20.71
C VAL A 1050 -29.22 5.95 -20.04
N SER A 1051 -29.63 4.73 -20.35
CA SER A 1051 -30.78 4.07 -19.71
C SER A 1051 -30.53 3.81 -18.23
N GLU A 1052 -29.40 3.18 -17.89
CA GLU A 1052 -29.01 2.88 -16.50
C GLU A 1052 -28.86 4.17 -15.67
N ALA A 1053 -28.30 5.23 -16.25
CA ALA A 1053 -28.18 6.54 -15.61
C ALA A 1053 -29.54 7.19 -15.35
N THR A 1054 -30.47 7.09 -16.30
CA THR A 1054 -31.82 7.64 -16.15
C THR A 1054 -32.58 6.93 -15.05
N GLU A 1055 -32.55 5.59 -15.02
CA GLU A 1055 -33.16 4.79 -13.97
C GLU A 1055 -32.59 5.12 -12.58
N CYS A 1056 -31.26 5.23 -12.48
CA CYS A 1056 -30.57 5.62 -11.24
C CYS A 1056 -31.03 6.99 -10.72
N LEU A 1057 -31.13 7.99 -11.61
CA LEU A 1057 -31.58 9.34 -11.26
C LEU A 1057 -33.08 9.38 -10.90
N VAL A 1058 -33.93 8.61 -11.60
CA VAL A 1058 -35.37 8.51 -11.28
C VAL A 1058 -35.59 7.92 -9.90
N ASN A 1059 -34.90 6.83 -9.58
CA ASN A 1059 -34.99 6.21 -8.26
C ASN A 1059 -34.58 7.18 -7.15
N ALA A 1060 -33.65 8.09 -7.43
CA ALA A 1060 -33.17 9.10 -6.48
C ALA A 1060 -34.14 10.25 -6.21
N LEU A 1061 -35.25 10.37 -6.96
CA LEU A 1061 -36.33 11.30 -6.61
C LEU A 1061 -37.04 10.90 -5.29
N ALA A 1062 -36.90 9.65 -4.85
CA ALA A 1062 -37.40 9.18 -3.55
C ALA A 1062 -36.48 9.56 -2.36
N CYS A 1063 -35.34 10.22 -2.59
CA CYS A 1063 -34.41 10.63 -1.54
C CYS A 1063 -35.09 11.55 -0.52
N LYS A 1064 -34.86 11.36 0.78
CA LYS A 1064 -35.50 12.17 1.83
C LYS A 1064 -35.02 13.63 1.88
N GLU A 1065 -33.86 13.92 1.31
CA GLU A 1065 -33.23 15.24 1.32
C GLU A 1065 -33.77 16.13 0.19
N PRO A 1066 -34.51 17.22 0.47
CA PRO A 1066 -35.18 18.03 -0.56
C PRO A 1066 -34.22 18.71 -1.54
N SER A 1067 -33.03 19.09 -1.06
CA SER A 1067 -31.99 19.70 -1.90
C SER A 1067 -31.50 18.75 -3.00
N VAL A 1068 -31.39 17.46 -2.68
CA VAL A 1068 -31.01 16.40 -3.63
C VAL A 1068 -32.11 16.20 -4.68
N GLN A 1069 -33.37 16.07 -4.26
CA GLN A 1069 -34.50 15.92 -5.18
C GLN A 1069 -34.55 17.05 -6.21
N LYS A 1070 -34.45 18.31 -5.76
CA LYS A 1070 -34.50 19.48 -6.63
C LYS A 1070 -33.37 19.48 -7.67
N LYS A 1071 -32.15 19.13 -7.26
CA LYS A 1071 -31.00 19.07 -8.18
C LYS A 1071 -31.14 17.94 -9.20
N ILE A 1072 -31.57 16.76 -8.76
CA ILE A 1072 -31.75 15.58 -9.61
C ILE A 1072 -32.85 15.81 -10.65
N LEU A 1073 -33.98 16.42 -10.26
CA LEU A 1073 -35.05 16.76 -11.19
C LEU A 1073 -34.54 17.67 -12.32
N GLY A 1074 -33.79 18.73 -11.99
CA GLY A 1074 -33.20 19.62 -12.99
C GLY A 1074 -32.21 18.92 -13.94
N ILE A 1075 -31.47 17.92 -13.46
CA ILE A 1075 -30.55 17.13 -14.30
C ILE A 1075 -31.32 16.15 -15.19
N LEU A 1076 -32.35 15.48 -14.67
CA LEU A 1076 -33.21 14.59 -15.44
C LEU A 1076 -33.85 15.32 -16.62
N GLU A 1077 -34.36 16.54 -16.41
CA GLU A 1077 -34.90 17.36 -17.49
C GLU A 1077 -33.85 17.66 -18.57
N ARG A 1078 -32.61 17.99 -18.18
CA ARG A 1078 -31.51 18.23 -19.13
C ARG A 1078 -31.19 16.98 -19.94
N VAL A 1079 -31.02 15.84 -19.28
CA VAL A 1079 -30.72 14.55 -19.93
C VAL A 1079 -31.85 14.15 -20.90
N TYR A 1080 -33.10 14.31 -20.48
CA TYR A 1080 -34.28 14.01 -21.30
C TYR A 1080 -34.31 14.85 -22.59
N ARG A 1081 -34.07 16.17 -22.51
CA ARG A 1081 -34.06 17.07 -23.67
C ARG A 1081 -33.07 16.65 -24.77
N ILE A 1082 -31.91 16.10 -24.39
CA ILE A 1082 -30.84 15.75 -25.35
C ILE A 1082 -31.01 14.33 -25.89
N THR A 1083 -31.41 13.40 -25.03
CA THR A 1083 -31.40 11.97 -25.37
C THR A 1083 -32.74 11.46 -25.89
N GLY A 1084 -33.84 12.16 -25.58
CA GLY A 1084 -35.20 11.77 -25.96
C GLY A 1084 -35.71 10.49 -25.28
N VAL A 1085 -35.00 9.97 -24.27
CA VAL A 1085 -35.34 8.72 -23.57
C VAL A 1085 -36.28 9.02 -22.40
N SER A 1086 -37.56 8.63 -22.53
CA SER A 1086 -38.58 8.83 -21.48
C SER A 1086 -38.30 7.99 -20.22
N PRO A 1087 -38.59 8.48 -18.99
CA PRO A 1087 -38.30 7.77 -17.74
C PRO A 1087 -39.07 6.48 -17.44
N ALA A 1088 -39.83 5.91 -18.39
CA ALA A 1088 -40.65 4.73 -18.13
C ALA A 1088 -40.54 3.70 -19.27
N GLY A 1089 -39.92 2.56 -18.97
CA GLY A 1089 -40.13 1.33 -19.70
C GLY A 1089 -41.41 0.67 -19.22
N THR A 1090 -42.49 0.81 -19.99
CA THR A 1090 -43.59 -0.17 -19.96
C THR A 1090 -43.44 -1.01 -21.25
N PRO A 1091 -43.22 -2.32 -21.16
CA PRO A 1091 -43.17 -3.17 -22.35
C PRO A 1091 -44.60 -3.33 -22.89
N GLY A 1092 -44.87 -2.71 -24.04
CA GLY A 1092 -46.08 -2.92 -24.80
C GLY A 1092 -46.85 -1.64 -25.08
N GLN A 1093 -46.46 -0.94 -26.16
CA GLN A 1093 -47.42 -0.35 -27.08
C GLN A 1093 -46.75 -0.23 -28.44
N GLU A 1094 -47.13 -1.13 -29.34
CA GLU A 1094 -46.87 -1.01 -30.76
C GLU A 1094 -47.30 0.38 -31.23
N LYS A 1095 -46.35 1.13 -31.80
CA LYS A 1095 -46.70 2.32 -32.59
C LYS A 1095 -47.53 1.85 -33.77
N LYS A 1096 -48.85 2.03 -33.68
CA LYS A 1096 -49.73 2.10 -34.84
C LYS A 1096 -49.15 3.14 -35.80
N ARG A 1097 -48.85 2.67 -37.01
CA ARG A 1097 -48.59 3.51 -38.18
C ARG A 1097 -49.83 4.35 -38.41
N ASP A 1098 -49.73 5.65 -38.23
CA ASP A 1098 -50.62 6.58 -38.92
C ASP A 1098 -50.01 6.93 -40.27
N THR A 1099 -50.69 6.44 -41.29
CA THR A 1099 -50.57 6.80 -42.68
C THR A 1099 -51.06 8.23 -42.88
N GLN A 1100 -50.18 9.14 -43.28
CA GLN A 1100 -50.53 10.25 -44.19
C GLN A 1100 -49.25 10.84 -44.82
N ARG A 1101 -49.08 10.56 -46.13
CA ARG A 1101 -48.40 11.43 -47.11
C ARG A 1101 -49.37 12.56 -47.51
N PRO A 1102 -48.98 13.63 -48.25
CA PRO A 1102 -47.69 14.00 -48.88
C PRO A 1102 -47.17 15.37 -48.34
N ASP A 1103 -46.03 15.97 -48.70
CA ASP A 1103 -45.57 16.32 -50.04
C ASP A 1103 -44.10 16.81 -50.05
N LYS A 1104 -43.57 16.89 -51.27
CA LYS A 1104 -42.21 17.17 -51.74
C LYS A 1104 -41.54 18.42 -51.12
N SER A 1105 -40.23 18.35 -50.89
CA SER A 1105 -39.20 19.07 -51.70
C SER A 1105 -37.85 19.23 -50.98
N HIS A 1106 -36.79 19.13 -51.79
CA HIS A 1106 -35.41 19.63 -51.62
C HIS A 1106 -34.42 19.00 -50.61
N SER A 1107 -33.58 18.10 -51.18
CA SER A 1107 -32.11 18.07 -51.15
C SER A 1107 -31.36 18.73 -49.98
N PHE A 1108 -30.73 17.93 -49.11
CA PHE A 1108 -29.29 17.56 -49.15
C PHE A 1108 -28.96 16.51 -48.08
#